data_AF-A0A8B6C734-F1
#
_entry.id   AF-A0A8B6C734-F1
#
_cell.length_a   1.000
_cell.length_b   1.000
_cell.length_c   1.000
_cell.angle_alpha   90.00
_cell.angle_beta   90.00
_cell.angle_gamma   90.00
#
_symmetry.space_group_name_H-M   'P 1'
#
loop_
_entity.id
_entity.type
_entity.pdbx_description
1 polymer ?
#
loop_
_entity_poly.entity_id
_entity_poly.type
_entity_poly.pdbx_seq_one_letter_code
_entity_poly.pdbx_strand_id
1 'polypeptide(L)'
;MGEWRNLQRRFESGQILCREFEAMYREFDRETAKKELEFFQEGKTSHWIDDRLRQIKLYWEISRYKKRRMIQKKESFELKETLVQERDVEMALLDNSVVDVCRSFASIDDRKLECLRSFKDSKSLVVWLRSEMKKDELKIFVDLAYNSTGDSIIDINRVTTLRAAVTGYASLIFDMKNNCDYEQFLHLCKDVWRAQASNPILPKQLIDTCRNLLWLQKVQSSHGSVHKNATSEAKRINKIGTYTIGNPFYLQKIELQDVLQLTIEEEGEQEQKRKLYTLGDLNDLQSRLMLIGSTEETEDIDRFLEIFDALKILGTMFINILNSGCVLFSNFQVEFRCDKKSAVCVFLSFGEKNDKRIIRGRRSTKDQDDCLFVRKIADFLGKCLDEWDAFVDAQREEHYLLNYFSMKQLVFLQCELAKLGTDQEPSEKLYPLLSAIKKDCNREDVVTSLRNARSELIQIESKERTIAQKPKIEKSKEDIVAIFIKEMIISNFSESLALEALKHVKPENITDGIVWCIEHQDDHEEKATELIDEENFPDWIRRDATLFSVTSRSLELGDIMKGSSVRVVKSFRAGLGKTLFVKNMKAALESKRREEQLSCKDKDVITIPIYGKCLLLEDVAEILLCHAQSSSSENGRILHIDIAYETKQMKCVSQCLNIFPDIMCKSPDECLRILSNPDLPGSQATNLGFDDSIYNSEVFQRPYKYLCTLEKINSENLNEKGDCLKTLTRFCGIPNPTWSELYHFATFLNVQLKDFETSDYCKDFVQEYLPGFKNFVLRFLIQMSKDFAMRSLNMSEESPNQMLQRGMKSETDIERMYDMRRTWETSPHPYLFFNNDHQTMTFLGFFIERTSYNLMDHQTKRILERNIMTGNLYTALNGHGVNLSEEFDHLKRGDKIRKLCTVMGIKEEYDPDPTYELTTDNVKKILAIYMRFRCDIPVIIMGETGSGKTRLVKFMCALQNKKSMTKDDHNVDSMIIMK
;
A
#
# COMPACT_ATOMS: atom_id res chain seq x y z
N MET A 1 0.51 -36.45 101.43
CA MET A 1 1.86 -37.05 101.65
C MET A 1 2.42 -37.75 100.41
N GLY A 2 1.62 -38.45 99.58
CA GLY A 2 2.12 -39.11 98.35
C GLY A 2 2.54 -38.16 97.22
N GLU A 3 1.81 -37.05 97.03
CA GLU A 3 2.12 -36.05 95.99
C GLU A 3 3.40 -35.27 96.28
N TRP A 4 3.66 -34.93 97.55
CA TRP A 4 4.85 -34.19 97.97
C TRP A 4 6.15 -34.95 97.69
N ARG A 5 6.18 -36.27 97.98
CA ARG A 5 7.34 -37.13 97.64
C ARG A 5 7.52 -37.34 96.14
N ASN A 6 6.45 -37.25 95.35
CA ASN A 6 6.55 -37.33 93.89
C ASN A 6 7.17 -36.05 93.31
N LEU A 7 6.72 -34.88 93.79
CA LEU A 7 7.29 -33.59 93.39
C LEU A 7 8.78 -33.51 93.73
N GLN A 8 9.17 -33.94 94.93
CA GLN A 8 10.58 -34.04 95.34
C GLN A 8 11.43 -34.87 94.37
N ARG A 9 11.00 -36.09 94.04
CA ARG A 9 11.73 -36.95 93.09
C ARG A 9 11.88 -36.33 91.70
N ARG A 10 10.88 -35.57 91.25
CA ARG A 10 10.91 -34.89 89.95
C ARG A 10 11.85 -33.68 89.94
N PHE A 11 11.97 -32.98 91.06
CA PHE A 11 13.01 -31.96 91.24
C PHE A 11 14.41 -32.59 91.31
N GLU A 12 14.58 -33.69 92.03
CA GLU A 12 15.84 -34.44 92.09
C GLU A 12 16.24 -34.97 90.69
N SER A 13 15.32 -35.57 89.93
CA SER A 13 15.59 -36.11 88.58
C SER A 13 15.67 -35.04 87.49
N GLY A 14 15.08 -33.86 87.70
CA GLY A 14 15.06 -32.76 86.72
C GLY A 14 13.98 -32.87 85.66
N GLN A 15 13.05 -33.81 85.86
CA GLN A 15 11.88 -34.05 85.02
C GLN A 15 10.71 -33.11 85.35
N ILE A 16 10.98 -32.02 86.07
CA ILE A 16 10.02 -30.93 86.23
C ILE A 16 9.96 -30.13 84.93
N LEU A 17 8.74 -29.88 84.48
CA LEU A 17 8.47 -29.12 83.27
C LEU A 17 8.60 -27.62 83.54
N CYS A 18 9.11 -26.87 82.56
CA CYS A 18 9.32 -25.43 82.71
C CYS A 18 8.02 -24.64 83.02
N ARG A 19 6.86 -24.99 82.43
CA ARG A 19 5.58 -24.33 82.77
C ARG A 19 5.07 -24.73 84.15
N GLU A 20 5.26 -25.98 84.57
CA GLU A 20 4.89 -26.41 85.92
C GLU A 20 5.71 -25.67 86.97
N PHE A 21 7.01 -25.48 86.73
CA PHE A 21 7.84 -24.62 87.57
C PHE A 21 7.37 -23.15 87.56
N GLU A 22 7.08 -22.58 86.37
CA GLU A 22 6.60 -21.20 86.26
C GLU A 22 5.24 -20.99 86.95
N ALA A 23 4.36 -22.00 86.94
CA ALA A 23 3.06 -21.95 87.61
C ALA A 23 3.18 -22.04 89.14
N MET A 24 4.10 -22.86 89.65
CA MET A 24 4.28 -23.06 91.10
C MET A 24 5.15 -21.99 91.77
N TYR A 25 6.15 -21.47 91.07
CA TYR A 25 7.18 -20.60 91.66
C TYR A 25 7.26 -19.20 91.00
N ARG A 26 6.18 -18.75 90.37
CA ARG A 26 6.10 -17.49 89.60
C ARG A 26 6.59 -16.24 90.34
N GLU A 27 6.40 -16.23 91.66
CA GLU A 27 6.70 -15.09 92.53
C GLU A 27 7.95 -15.29 93.42
N PHE A 28 8.65 -16.42 93.27
CA PHE A 28 9.81 -16.73 94.11
C PHE A 28 11.10 -16.13 93.52
N ASP A 29 11.85 -15.41 94.35
CA ASP A 29 13.23 -15.03 94.01
C ASP A 29 14.20 -16.21 94.19
N ARG A 30 15.43 -16.05 93.70
CA ARG A 30 16.44 -17.13 93.69
C ARG A 30 16.74 -17.68 95.09
N GLU A 31 16.69 -16.82 96.11
CA GLU A 31 16.98 -17.19 97.49
C GLU A 31 15.82 -17.95 98.12
N THR A 32 14.58 -17.56 97.82
CA THR A 32 13.38 -18.24 98.30
C THR A 32 13.20 -19.59 97.61
N ALA A 33 13.46 -19.68 96.30
CA ALA A 33 13.48 -20.95 95.57
C ALA A 33 14.55 -21.91 96.11
N LYS A 34 15.72 -21.39 96.51
CA LYS A 34 16.77 -22.20 97.16
C LYS A 34 16.31 -22.75 98.51
N LYS A 35 15.71 -21.92 99.37
CA LYS A 35 15.19 -22.34 100.68
C LYS A 35 14.09 -23.40 100.56
N GLU A 36 13.18 -23.26 99.60
CA GLU A 36 12.14 -24.25 99.32
C GLU A 36 12.74 -25.58 98.84
N LEU A 37 13.75 -25.54 97.96
CA LEU A 37 14.46 -26.74 97.50
C LEU A 37 15.27 -27.42 98.61
N GLU A 38 15.79 -26.65 99.57
CA GLU A 38 16.44 -27.18 100.78
C GLU A 38 15.45 -27.84 101.75
N PHE A 39 14.19 -27.38 101.81
CA PHE A 39 13.13 -28.02 102.62
C PHE A 39 12.77 -29.44 102.12
N PHE A 40 13.01 -29.74 100.84
CA PHE A 40 12.84 -31.09 100.29
C PHE A 40 13.96 -32.06 100.72
N GLN A 41 14.95 -31.65 101.51
CA GLN A 41 16.12 -32.46 101.84
C GLN A 41 15.93 -33.33 103.11
N GLU A 42 15.64 -34.63 102.95
CA GLU A 42 15.83 -35.65 104.01
C GLU A 42 17.15 -36.41 103.78
N GLY A 43 18.31 -35.78 104.00
CA GLY A 43 19.63 -36.45 103.91
C GLY A 43 20.81 -35.61 103.42
N LYS A 44 22.05 -36.12 103.51
CA LYS A 44 23.31 -35.38 103.30
C LYS A 44 23.82 -35.25 101.84
N THR A 45 22.96 -35.06 100.84
CA THR A 45 23.43 -34.83 99.44
C THR A 45 22.76 -33.61 98.79
N SER A 46 23.53 -32.53 98.57
CA SER A 46 23.05 -31.21 98.09
C SER A 46 23.35 -30.86 96.62
N HIS A 47 24.02 -31.71 95.85
CA HIS A 47 24.55 -31.33 94.52
C HIS A 47 23.45 -31.05 93.47
N TRP A 48 22.33 -31.79 93.52
CA TRP A 48 21.25 -31.61 92.55
C TRP A 48 20.54 -30.24 92.71
N ILE A 49 20.55 -29.65 93.90
CA ILE A 49 19.95 -28.34 94.16
C ILE A 49 20.72 -27.25 93.38
N ASP A 50 22.05 -27.30 93.37
CA ASP A 50 22.88 -26.33 92.62
C ASP A 50 22.71 -26.49 91.10
N ASP A 51 22.55 -27.72 90.61
CA ASP A 51 22.25 -28.00 89.19
C ASP A 51 20.89 -27.43 88.77
N ARG A 52 19.85 -27.61 89.60
CA ARG A 52 18.51 -27.04 89.35
C ARG A 52 18.53 -25.52 89.45
N LEU A 53 19.24 -24.93 90.41
CA LEU A 53 19.38 -23.47 90.50
C LEU A 53 20.09 -22.87 89.28
N ARG A 54 21.05 -23.57 88.67
CA ARG A 54 21.67 -23.16 87.40
C ARG A 54 20.68 -23.22 86.23
N GLN A 55 19.89 -24.29 86.14
CA GLN A 55 18.86 -24.46 85.09
C GLN A 55 17.73 -23.44 85.22
N ILE A 56 17.29 -23.13 86.44
CA ILE A 56 16.32 -22.06 86.72
C ILE A 56 16.86 -20.70 86.25
N LYS A 57 18.15 -20.42 86.47
CA LYS A 57 18.79 -19.19 85.97
C LYS A 57 18.80 -19.12 84.43
N LEU A 58 19.18 -20.21 83.76
CA LEU A 58 19.16 -20.30 82.30
C LEU A 58 17.75 -20.09 81.74
N TYR A 59 16.75 -20.69 82.38
CA TYR A 59 15.34 -20.50 82.05
C TYR A 59 14.91 -19.03 82.18
N TRP A 60 15.28 -18.34 83.27
CA TRP A 60 14.98 -16.91 83.43
C TRP A 60 15.67 -16.02 82.38
N GLU A 61 16.90 -16.34 81.97
CA GLU A 61 17.57 -15.62 80.88
C GLU A 61 16.81 -15.80 79.55
N ILE A 62 16.44 -17.03 79.20
CA ILE A 62 15.63 -17.34 77.99
C ILE A 62 14.26 -16.64 78.04
N SER A 63 13.59 -16.66 79.20
CA SER A 63 12.29 -15.99 79.39
C SER A 63 12.40 -14.47 79.25
N ARG A 64 13.51 -13.87 79.70
CA ARG A 64 13.79 -12.44 79.49
C ARG A 64 13.96 -12.11 78.00
N TYR A 65 14.60 -12.98 77.21
CA TYR A 65 14.69 -12.82 75.76
C TYR A 65 13.32 -12.94 75.07
N LYS A 66 12.49 -13.92 75.46
CA LYS A 66 11.10 -14.05 74.98
C LYS A 66 10.28 -12.78 75.24
N LYS A 67 10.35 -12.23 76.46
CA LYS A 67 9.65 -10.98 76.82
C LYS A 67 10.18 -9.78 76.03
N ARG A 68 11.51 -9.63 75.87
CA ARG A 68 12.11 -8.50 75.13
C ARG A 68 11.73 -8.51 73.64
N ARG A 69 11.56 -9.70 73.04
CA ARG A 69 11.12 -9.87 71.65
C ARG A 69 9.60 -9.71 71.47
N MET A 70 8.78 -10.18 72.42
CA MET A 70 7.33 -9.92 72.41
C MET A 70 6.99 -8.43 72.58
N ILE A 71 7.75 -7.69 73.39
CA ILE A 71 7.56 -6.24 73.59
C ILE A 71 7.89 -5.44 72.32
N GLN A 72 8.66 -5.99 71.36
CA GLN A 72 9.04 -5.29 70.15
C GLN A 72 8.11 -5.46 68.94
N LYS A 73 7.20 -6.44 68.89
CA LYS A 73 6.14 -6.53 67.83
C LYS A 73 4.89 -7.28 68.30
N LYS A 74 3.79 -6.54 68.52
CA LYS A 74 2.42 -7.03 68.29
C LYS A 74 2.22 -7.07 66.78
N GLU A 75 2.61 -8.15 66.12
CA GLU A 75 2.07 -8.62 64.85
C GLU A 75 2.77 -9.93 64.48
N SER A 76 1.94 -10.96 64.40
CA SER A 76 2.14 -12.35 63.96
C SER A 76 3.39 -12.65 63.13
N PHE A 77 4.24 -13.55 63.65
CA PHE A 77 5.23 -14.29 62.87
C PHE A 77 5.04 -15.79 63.12
N GLU A 78 4.37 -16.47 62.20
CA GLU A 78 4.46 -17.93 62.03
C GLU A 78 5.79 -18.27 61.35
N LEU A 79 6.89 -18.25 62.12
CA LEU A 79 8.05 -19.06 61.79
C LEU A 79 7.77 -20.46 62.32
N LYS A 80 7.73 -21.45 61.42
CA LYS A 80 7.74 -22.89 61.72
C LYS A 80 8.37 -23.19 63.08
N GLU A 81 7.48 -23.44 64.04
CA GLU A 81 7.49 -24.35 65.20
C GLU A 81 8.70 -25.29 65.41
N THR A 82 9.94 -24.81 65.31
CA THR A 82 11.11 -25.71 65.43
C THR A 82 12.19 -25.28 66.42
N LEU A 83 12.05 -24.12 67.07
CA LEU A 83 13.00 -23.72 68.13
C LEU A 83 12.40 -23.46 69.51
N VAL A 84 11.07 -23.41 69.63
CA VAL A 84 10.34 -23.73 70.87
C VAL A 84 8.96 -24.19 70.44
N GLN A 85 8.78 -25.47 70.07
CA GLN A 85 7.44 -26.05 70.18
C GLN A 85 6.99 -25.83 71.61
N GLU A 86 5.71 -25.57 71.83
CA GLU A 86 5.08 -25.57 73.15
C GLU A 86 5.07 -26.96 73.80
N ARG A 87 6.13 -27.75 73.61
CA ARG A 87 6.45 -28.88 74.47
C ARG A 87 7.09 -28.31 75.71
N ASP A 88 6.42 -28.53 76.83
CA ASP A 88 7.00 -28.30 78.13
C ASP A 88 8.33 -29.04 78.22
N VAL A 89 9.44 -28.30 78.26
CA VAL A 89 10.78 -28.87 78.30
C VAL A 89 11.13 -29.19 79.75
N GLU A 90 11.63 -30.39 79.99
CA GLU A 90 12.21 -30.77 81.28
C GLU A 90 13.42 -29.87 81.57
N MET A 91 13.50 -29.31 82.77
CA MET A 91 14.58 -28.39 83.14
C MET A 91 15.98 -29.00 82.97
N ALA A 92 16.10 -30.33 83.03
CA ALA A 92 17.34 -31.06 82.78
C ALA A 92 17.99 -30.79 81.41
N LEU A 93 17.20 -30.46 80.39
CA LEU A 93 17.64 -30.31 78.99
C LEU A 93 18.12 -28.90 78.62
N LEU A 94 18.12 -27.95 79.57
CA LEU A 94 18.62 -26.60 79.33
C LEU A 94 20.15 -26.56 79.41
N ASP A 95 20.82 -26.40 78.27
CA ASP A 95 22.27 -26.28 78.14
C ASP A 95 22.72 -24.92 77.55
N ASN A 96 24.04 -24.70 77.49
CA ASN A 96 24.62 -23.47 76.96
C ASN A 96 24.54 -23.35 75.42
N SER A 97 24.33 -24.44 74.67
CA SER A 97 24.25 -24.42 73.20
C SER A 97 23.01 -23.67 72.70
N VAL A 98 21.90 -23.77 73.43
CA VAL A 98 20.67 -23.01 73.16
C VAL A 98 20.92 -21.50 73.33
N VAL A 99 21.78 -21.12 74.27
CA VAL A 99 22.17 -19.72 74.51
C VAL A 99 23.03 -19.19 73.35
N ASP A 100 23.93 -20.01 72.80
CA ASP A 100 24.78 -19.61 71.67
C ASP A 100 24.02 -19.48 70.34
N VAL A 101 23.01 -20.32 70.11
CA VAL A 101 22.04 -20.14 69.01
C VAL A 101 21.28 -18.82 69.19
N CYS A 102 20.82 -18.51 70.40
CA CYS A 102 20.15 -17.24 70.69
C CYS A 102 21.07 -16.01 70.49
N ARG A 103 22.38 -16.12 70.78
CA ARG A 103 23.37 -15.07 70.51
C ARG A 103 23.62 -14.86 69.02
N SER A 104 23.66 -15.93 68.23
CA SER A 104 23.81 -15.84 66.77
C SER A 104 22.65 -15.08 66.12
N PHE A 105 21.42 -15.29 66.61
CA PHE A 105 20.24 -14.52 66.19
C PHE A 105 20.28 -13.04 66.62
N ALA A 106 21.04 -12.68 67.66
CA ALA A 106 21.19 -11.29 68.09
C ALA A 106 22.06 -10.44 67.14
N SER A 107 22.83 -11.07 66.24
CA SER A 107 23.70 -10.37 65.27
C SER A 107 23.04 -10.03 63.92
N ILE A 108 21.80 -10.49 63.71
CA ILE A 108 21.00 -10.24 62.53
C ILE A 108 20.22 -8.94 62.76
N ASP A 109 20.64 -7.88 62.06
CA ASP A 109 19.93 -6.61 62.03
C ASP A 109 18.72 -6.68 61.08
N ASP A 110 17.83 -5.69 61.20
CA ASP A 110 16.61 -5.63 60.37
C ASP A 110 16.92 -5.60 58.86
N ARG A 111 18.09 -5.06 58.47
CA ARG A 111 18.55 -4.98 57.07
C ARG A 111 18.94 -6.35 56.49
N LYS A 112 19.73 -7.16 57.22
CA LYS A 112 20.06 -8.53 56.79
C LYS A 112 18.81 -9.40 56.71
N LEU A 113 17.85 -9.16 57.61
CA LEU A 113 16.59 -9.88 57.63
C LEU A 113 15.68 -9.49 56.45
N GLU A 114 15.71 -8.22 56.03
CA GLU A 114 15.05 -7.75 54.80
C GLU A 114 15.61 -8.43 53.55
N CYS A 115 16.93 -8.58 53.43
CA CYS A 115 17.58 -9.30 52.33
C CYS A 115 17.05 -10.74 52.17
N LEU A 116 16.94 -11.47 53.29
CA LEU A 116 16.46 -12.85 53.28
C LEU A 116 14.95 -12.94 53.01
N ARG A 117 14.17 -11.94 53.43
CA ARG A 117 12.74 -11.82 53.09
C ARG A 117 12.56 -11.60 51.59
N SER A 118 13.27 -10.64 51.00
CA SER A 118 13.22 -10.37 49.56
C SER A 118 13.60 -11.59 48.73
N PHE A 119 14.58 -12.37 49.17
CA PHE A 119 14.94 -13.63 48.52
C PHE A 119 13.84 -14.69 48.62
N LYS A 120 13.23 -14.86 49.80
CA LYS A 120 12.09 -15.76 50.02
C LYS A 120 10.90 -15.39 49.12
N ASP A 121 10.60 -14.10 49.02
CA ASP A 121 9.46 -13.59 48.27
C ASP A 121 9.69 -13.66 46.75
N SER A 122 10.95 -13.71 46.29
CA SER A 122 11.32 -13.80 44.88
C SER A 122 11.49 -15.23 44.36
N LYS A 123 10.78 -16.21 44.96
CA LYS A 123 10.90 -17.64 44.63
C LYS A 123 10.67 -17.94 43.14
N SER A 124 9.69 -17.31 42.51
CA SER A 124 9.37 -17.53 41.08
C SER A 124 10.53 -17.14 40.15
N LEU A 125 11.16 -16.00 40.41
CA LEU A 125 12.34 -15.54 39.68
C LEU A 125 13.52 -16.51 39.84
N VAL A 126 13.79 -16.98 41.06
CA VAL A 126 14.90 -17.90 41.34
C VAL A 126 14.69 -19.25 40.66
N VAL A 127 13.46 -19.79 40.68
CA VAL A 127 13.13 -21.04 39.99
C VAL A 127 13.33 -20.89 38.48
N TRP A 128 12.84 -19.80 37.88
CA TRP A 128 13.01 -19.53 36.46
C TRP A 128 14.48 -19.35 36.07
N LEU A 129 15.26 -18.58 36.82
CA LEU A 129 16.69 -18.40 36.56
C LEU A 129 17.46 -19.72 36.61
N ARG A 130 17.14 -20.62 37.55
CA ARG A 130 17.79 -21.94 37.65
C ARG A 130 17.38 -22.91 36.56
N SER A 131 16.14 -22.83 36.06
CA SER A 131 15.66 -23.74 35.01
C SER A 131 16.13 -23.32 33.62
N GLU A 132 16.20 -22.01 33.37
CA GLU A 132 16.40 -21.47 32.03
C GLU A 132 17.83 -21.00 31.74
N MET A 133 18.64 -20.70 32.76
CA MET A 133 19.94 -20.03 32.57
C MET A 133 21.04 -20.63 33.44
N LYS A 134 22.21 -20.85 32.83
CA LYS A 134 23.47 -21.05 33.55
C LYS A 134 24.11 -19.71 33.89
N LYS A 135 25.05 -19.72 34.86
CA LYS A 135 25.78 -18.53 35.32
C LYS A 135 26.47 -17.76 34.18
N ASP A 136 27.01 -18.48 33.19
CA ASP A 136 27.74 -17.88 32.05
C ASP A 136 26.81 -17.34 30.95
N GLU A 137 25.61 -17.93 30.80
CA GLU A 137 24.59 -17.51 29.82
C GLU A 137 23.87 -16.22 30.22
N LEU A 138 23.88 -15.89 31.52
CA LEU A 138 23.26 -14.67 32.05
C LEU A 138 23.86 -13.40 31.43
N LYS A 139 25.18 -13.39 31.17
CA LYS A 139 25.85 -12.23 30.58
C LYS A 139 25.34 -11.97 29.15
N ILE A 140 25.23 -13.03 28.35
CA ILE A 140 24.71 -12.98 26.97
C ILE A 140 23.26 -12.49 26.97
N PHE A 141 22.44 -13.01 27.88
CA PHE A 141 21.04 -12.59 27.99
C PHE A 141 20.90 -11.11 28.36
N VAL A 142 21.74 -10.61 29.27
CA VAL A 142 21.75 -9.19 29.66
C VAL A 142 22.18 -8.28 28.51
N ASP A 143 23.23 -8.66 27.76
CA ASP A 143 23.72 -7.87 26.63
C ASP A 143 22.69 -7.85 25.47
N LEU A 144 22.04 -8.98 25.21
CA LEU A 144 20.98 -9.12 24.21
C LEU A 144 19.71 -8.34 24.60
N ALA A 145 19.32 -8.39 25.88
CA ALA A 145 18.21 -7.61 26.40
C ALA A 145 18.51 -6.10 26.32
N TYR A 146 19.75 -5.69 26.63
CA TYR A 146 20.19 -4.29 26.54
C TYR A 146 20.09 -3.73 25.11
N ASN A 147 20.50 -4.53 24.10
CA ASN A 147 20.41 -4.13 22.70
C ASN A 147 18.96 -4.11 22.17
N SER A 148 18.08 -4.92 22.77
CA SER A 148 16.67 -5.03 22.36
C SER A 148 15.77 -3.92 22.92
N THR A 149 16.26 -3.14 23.89
CA THR A 149 15.45 -2.12 24.60
C THR A 149 15.37 -0.75 23.92
N GLY A 150 16.10 -0.53 22.82
CA GLY A 150 16.16 0.77 22.14
C GLY A 150 16.57 1.91 23.09
N ASP A 151 16.07 3.14 22.84
CA ASP A 151 16.36 4.34 23.67
C ASP A 151 15.48 4.47 24.93
N SER A 152 14.69 3.44 25.27
CA SER A 152 13.80 3.48 26.43
C SER A 152 14.60 3.40 27.74
N ILE A 153 14.78 4.55 28.39
CA ILE A 153 15.45 4.65 29.71
C ILE A 153 14.81 3.71 30.75
N ILE A 154 13.50 3.48 30.67
CA ILE A 154 12.77 2.59 31.58
C ILE A 154 13.23 1.13 31.40
N ASP A 155 13.41 0.68 30.16
CA ASP A 155 13.78 -0.70 29.88
C ASP A 155 15.27 -0.95 30.09
N ILE A 156 16.12 0.03 29.80
CA ILE A 156 17.54 0.04 30.20
C ILE A 156 17.67 -0.10 31.73
N ASN A 157 16.84 0.62 32.49
CA ASN A 157 16.81 0.50 33.95
C ASN A 157 16.35 -0.89 34.42
N ARG A 158 15.46 -1.57 33.69
CA ARG A 158 15.05 -2.96 34.02
C ARG A 158 16.20 -3.94 33.84
N VAL A 159 16.95 -3.84 32.74
CA VAL A 159 18.08 -4.73 32.43
C VAL A 159 19.26 -4.51 33.39
N THR A 160 19.57 -3.25 33.70
CA THR A 160 20.62 -2.92 34.68
C THR A 160 20.23 -3.35 36.10
N THR A 161 18.95 -3.23 36.47
CA THR A 161 18.41 -3.72 37.76
C THR A 161 18.49 -5.24 37.86
N LEU A 162 18.15 -5.97 36.78
CA LEU A 162 18.33 -7.43 36.71
C LEU A 162 19.80 -7.82 36.92
N ARG A 163 20.72 -7.17 36.21
CA ARG A 163 22.17 -7.44 36.33
C ARG A 163 22.65 -7.24 37.77
N ALA A 164 22.26 -6.13 38.41
CA ALA A 164 22.63 -5.83 39.79
C ALA A 164 22.05 -6.85 40.79
N ALA A 165 20.77 -7.21 40.64
CA ALA A 165 20.10 -8.17 41.51
C ALA A 165 20.69 -9.58 41.41
N VAL A 166 20.87 -10.11 40.20
CA VAL A 166 21.36 -11.49 40.00
C VAL A 166 22.83 -11.61 40.38
N THR A 167 23.65 -10.57 40.13
CA THR A 167 25.05 -10.55 40.57
C THR A 167 25.15 -10.52 42.10
N GLY A 168 24.35 -9.70 42.78
CA GLY A 168 24.39 -9.58 44.24
C GLY A 168 23.84 -10.80 44.99
N TYR A 169 22.89 -11.54 44.41
CA TYR A 169 22.34 -12.77 44.98
C TYR A 169 22.93 -14.05 44.37
N ALA A 170 23.98 -13.96 43.55
CA ALA A 170 24.53 -15.09 42.79
C ALA A 170 24.87 -16.30 43.66
N SER A 171 25.43 -16.08 44.86
CA SER A 171 25.80 -17.16 45.79
C SER A 171 24.58 -17.94 46.32
N LEU A 172 23.44 -17.29 46.55
CA LEU A 172 22.20 -17.97 46.96
C LEU A 172 21.45 -18.55 45.75
N ILE A 173 21.50 -17.89 44.60
CA ILE A 173 20.78 -18.33 43.39
C ILE A 173 21.46 -19.54 42.75
N PHE A 174 22.76 -19.50 42.46
CA PHE A 174 23.44 -20.54 41.68
C PHE A 174 24.22 -21.54 42.54
N ASP A 175 24.75 -21.13 43.70
CA ASP A 175 25.69 -21.96 44.49
C ASP A 175 25.04 -22.73 45.66
N MET A 176 23.77 -22.49 45.97
CA MET A 176 23.03 -23.21 47.04
C MET A 176 22.60 -24.62 46.59
N LYS A 177 23.16 -25.65 47.23
CA LYS A 177 22.85 -27.08 47.02
C LYS A 177 21.67 -27.55 47.90
N ASN A 178 21.01 -28.64 47.50
CA ASN A 178 19.82 -29.16 48.20
C ASN A 178 20.08 -29.70 49.63
N ASN A 179 21.34 -30.00 50.00
CA ASN A 179 21.75 -30.53 51.29
C ASN A 179 22.73 -29.57 52.02
N CYS A 180 22.34 -28.30 52.20
CA CYS A 180 23.19 -27.32 52.91
C CYS A 180 23.01 -27.37 54.43
N ASP A 181 24.12 -27.56 55.15
CA ASP A 181 24.18 -27.42 56.61
C ASP A 181 24.09 -25.95 57.05
N TYR A 182 23.71 -25.70 58.31
CA TYR A 182 23.52 -24.34 58.85
C TYR A 182 24.76 -23.43 58.67
N GLU A 183 25.97 -23.97 58.90
CA GLU A 183 27.20 -23.20 58.73
C GLU A 183 27.48 -22.82 57.27
N GLN A 184 27.18 -23.71 56.32
CA GLN A 184 27.33 -23.45 54.89
C GLN A 184 26.31 -22.42 54.40
N PHE A 185 25.07 -22.53 54.87
CA PHE A 185 24.02 -21.55 54.57
C PHE A 185 24.41 -20.15 55.08
N LEU A 186 24.91 -20.07 56.33
CA LEU A 186 25.37 -18.81 56.90
C LEU A 186 26.54 -18.21 56.12
N HIS A 187 27.45 -19.03 55.58
CA HIS A 187 28.52 -18.56 54.71
C HIS A 187 27.99 -17.93 53.42
N LEU A 188 27.04 -18.58 52.73
CA LEU A 188 26.42 -18.05 51.52
C LEU A 188 25.65 -16.74 51.80
N CYS A 189 24.97 -16.65 52.95
CA CYS A 189 24.31 -15.42 53.39
C CYS A 189 25.30 -14.28 53.64
N LYS A 190 26.51 -14.56 54.15
CA LYS A 190 27.55 -13.53 54.34
C LYS A 190 27.98 -12.89 53.02
N ASP A 191 28.02 -13.63 51.92
CA ASP A 191 28.37 -13.08 50.60
C ASP A 191 27.29 -12.12 50.08
N VAL A 192 26.02 -12.47 50.28
CA VAL A 192 24.90 -11.58 49.94
C VAL A 192 24.86 -10.36 50.86
N TRP A 193 25.16 -10.51 52.15
CA TRP A 193 25.23 -9.37 53.07
C TRP A 193 26.41 -8.44 52.78
N ARG A 194 27.54 -8.96 52.27
CA ARG A 194 28.64 -8.12 51.74
C ARG A 194 28.17 -7.34 50.51
N ALA A 195 27.47 -7.99 49.58
CA ALA A 195 26.89 -7.33 48.42
C ALA A 195 25.84 -6.27 48.82
N GLN A 196 25.03 -6.54 49.84
CA GLN A 196 24.06 -5.59 50.42
C GLN A 196 24.74 -4.40 51.11
N ALA A 197 25.86 -4.63 51.79
CA ALA A 197 26.63 -3.55 52.39
C ALA A 197 27.19 -2.59 51.33
N SER A 198 27.56 -3.12 50.15
CA SER A 198 27.99 -2.32 49.00
C SER A 198 26.82 -1.68 48.23
N ASN A 199 25.65 -2.32 48.20
CA ASN A 199 24.45 -1.85 47.51
C ASN A 199 23.21 -1.96 48.42
N PRO A 200 22.85 -0.89 49.15
CA PRO A 200 21.71 -0.90 50.07
C PRO A 200 20.35 -1.16 49.41
N ILE A 201 20.22 -0.93 48.10
CA ILE A 201 18.96 -1.05 47.34
C ILE A 201 18.77 -2.47 46.79
N LEU A 202 19.76 -3.35 46.95
CA LEU A 202 19.78 -4.72 46.44
C LEU A 202 18.52 -5.56 46.76
N PRO A 203 17.93 -5.53 47.97
CA PRO A 203 16.68 -6.26 48.26
C PRO A 203 15.49 -5.77 47.44
N LYS A 204 15.40 -4.45 47.19
CA LYS A 204 14.35 -3.83 46.39
C LYS A 204 14.53 -4.16 44.90
N GLN A 205 15.77 -4.13 44.42
CA GLN A 205 16.10 -4.49 43.03
C GLN A 205 15.68 -5.93 42.71
N LEU A 206 15.89 -6.88 43.63
CA LEU A 206 15.47 -8.28 43.42
C LEU A 206 13.94 -8.41 43.30
N ILE A 207 13.19 -7.71 44.15
CA ILE A 207 11.72 -7.70 44.10
C ILE A 207 11.23 -7.04 42.79
N ASP A 208 11.84 -5.94 42.38
CA ASP A 208 11.47 -5.24 41.16
C ASP A 208 11.81 -6.07 39.91
N THR A 209 12.91 -6.82 39.92
CA THR A 209 13.19 -7.83 38.89
C THR A 209 12.14 -8.95 38.89
N CYS A 210 11.73 -9.42 40.07
CA CYS A 210 10.71 -10.46 40.19
C CYS A 210 9.34 -10.00 39.64
N ARG A 211 8.98 -8.72 39.83
CA ARG A 211 7.75 -8.13 39.24
C ARG A 211 7.81 -8.06 37.71
N ASN A 212 8.99 -7.87 37.15
CA ASN A 212 9.21 -7.79 35.70
C ASN A 212 9.48 -9.16 35.04
N LEU A 213 9.25 -10.28 35.75
CA LEU A 213 9.54 -11.63 35.25
C LEU A 213 8.82 -11.94 33.93
N LEU A 214 7.55 -11.55 33.78
CA LEU A 214 6.78 -11.76 32.54
C LEU A 214 7.41 -11.03 31.34
N TRP A 215 7.97 -9.84 31.57
CA TRP A 215 8.67 -9.09 30.54
C TRP A 215 9.98 -9.80 30.14
N LEU A 216 10.74 -10.30 31.12
CA LEU A 216 11.97 -11.07 30.85
C LEU A 216 11.70 -12.37 30.10
N GLN A 217 10.64 -13.09 30.45
CA GLN A 217 10.19 -14.28 29.74
C GLN A 217 9.80 -13.96 28.29
N LYS A 218 9.14 -12.81 28.06
CA LYS A 218 8.81 -12.34 26.72
C LYS A 218 10.08 -12.06 25.90
N VAL A 219 11.05 -11.31 26.44
CA VAL A 219 12.34 -11.02 25.79
C VAL A 219 13.09 -12.32 25.46
N GLN A 220 13.13 -13.28 26.39
CA GLN A 220 13.74 -14.60 26.17
C GLN A 220 13.05 -15.38 25.05
N SER A 221 11.71 -15.39 25.02
CA SER A 221 10.95 -16.09 23.97
C SER A 221 11.10 -15.46 22.59
N SER A 222 11.19 -14.13 22.52
CA SER A 222 11.28 -13.38 21.27
C SER A 222 12.67 -13.41 20.64
N HIS A 223 13.75 -13.40 21.43
CA HIS A 223 15.11 -13.32 20.87
C HIS A 223 15.97 -14.57 21.13
N GLY A 224 15.74 -15.32 22.22
CA GLY A 224 16.51 -16.53 22.54
C GLY A 224 16.19 -17.72 21.63
N SER A 225 14.96 -17.83 21.13
CA SER A 225 14.57 -18.85 20.15
C SER A 225 15.11 -18.53 18.74
N VAL A 226 15.12 -17.25 18.37
CA VAL A 226 15.59 -16.76 17.06
C VAL A 226 17.09 -17.00 16.89
N HIS A 227 17.90 -16.77 17.94
CA HIS A 227 19.34 -17.02 17.90
C HIS A 227 19.67 -18.50 17.72
N LYS A 228 19.06 -19.40 18.52
CA LYS A 228 19.31 -20.85 18.39
C LYS A 228 18.84 -21.38 17.03
N ASN A 229 17.72 -20.86 16.52
CA ASN A 229 17.20 -21.25 15.22
C ASN A 229 18.10 -20.77 14.06
N ALA A 230 18.55 -19.51 14.04
CA ALA A 230 19.37 -18.97 12.97
C ALA A 230 20.74 -19.66 12.84
N THR A 231 21.44 -19.87 13.96
CA THR A 231 22.74 -20.58 13.95
C THR A 231 22.57 -22.05 13.54
N SER A 232 21.50 -22.72 13.99
CA SER A 232 21.21 -24.10 13.57
C SER A 232 20.88 -24.21 12.08
N GLU A 233 20.22 -23.19 11.53
CA GLU A 233 19.87 -23.10 10.12
C GLU A 233 21.11 -22.90 9.24
N ALA A 234 22.03 -22.01 9.62
CA ALA A 234 23.32 -21.83 8.95
C ALA A 234 24.15 -23.12 8.93
N LYS A 235 24.27 -23.80 10.08
CA LYS A 235 24.95 -25.11 10.19
C LYS A 235 24.34 -26.17 9.29
N ARG A 236 23.01 -26.18 9.18
CA ARG A 236 22.30 -27.11 8.30
C ARG A 236 22.60 -26.83 6.83
N ILE A 237 22.57 -25.57 6.41
CA ILE A 237 22.92 -25.16 5.04
C ILE A 237 24.36 -25.58 4.71
N ASN A 238 25.31 -25.32 5.61
CA ASN A 238 26.72 -25.68 5.42
C ASN A 238 26.97 -27.19 5.30
N LYS A 239 26.05 -28.02 5.80
CA LYS A 239 26.17 -29.48 5.79
C LYS A 239 25.53 -30.14 4.58
N ILE A 240 24.35 -29.69 4.16
CA ILE A 240 23.53 -30.36 3.13
C ILE A 240 22.92 -29.41 2.08
N GLY A 241 23.24 -28.12 2.13
CA GLY A 241 22.72 -27.12 1.19
C GLY A 241 23.36 -27.20 -0.20
N THR A 242 22.52 -27.03 -1.22
CA THR A 242 22.93 -26.95 -2.63
C THR A 242 22.40 -25.66 -3.26
N TYR A 243 23.31 -24.75 -3.60
CA TYR A 243 23.01 -23.50 -4.30
C TYR A 243 23.00 -23.75 -5.80
N THR A 244 22.03 -23.15 -6.50
CA THR A 244 21.93 -23.18 -7.96
C THR A 244 21.88 -21.75 -8.48
N ILE A 245 22.73 -21.44 -9.45
CA ILE A 245 22.73 -20.19 -10.23
C ILE A 245 22.42 -20.57 -11.68
N GLY A 246 21.28 -20.14 -12.21
CA GLY A 246 20.90 -20.42 -13.60
C GLY A 246 19.40 -20.35 -13.85
N ASN A 247 18.99 -20.67 -15.09
CA ASN A 247 17.60 -20.66 -15.58
C ASN A 247 16.88 -19.29 -15.57
N PRO A 248 17.48 -18.21 -16.13
CA PRO A 248 16.77 -16.95 -16.31
C PRO A 248 15.76 -17.04 -17.47
N PHE A 249 14.52 -16.61 -17.25
CA PHE A 249 13.59 -16.37 -18.35
C PHE A 249 14.04 -15.12 -19.11
N TYR A 250 14.51 -15.30 -20.34
CA TYR A 250 15.06 -14.26 -21.23
C TYR A 250 14.15 -13.05 -21.53
N LEU A 251 12.90 -13.06 -21.08
CA LEU A 251 11.86 -12.13 -21.50
C LEU A 251 11.52 -11.06 -20.45
N GLN A 252 12.20 -11.00 -19.30
CA GLN A 252 12.00 -9.98 -18.26
C GLN A 252 13.32 -9.42 -17.72
N LYS A 253 13.25 -8.31 -16.97
CA LYS A 253 14.39 -7.76 -16.23
C LYS A 253 14.88 -8.81 -15.22
N ILE A 254 16.07 -9.37 -15.47
CA ILE A 254 16.64 -10.44 -14.65
C ILE A 254 17.25 -9.82 -13.39
N GLU A 255 16.78 -10.24 -12.22
CA GLU A 255 17.33 -9.83 -10.93
C GLU A 255 17.97 -11.03 -10.23
N LEU A 256 18.78 -10.75 -9.20
CA LEU A 256 19.53 -11.80 -8.48
C LEU A 256 18.60 -12.87 -7.86
N GLN A 257 17.39 -12.46 -7.48
CA GLN A 257 16.37 -13.35 -6.91
C GLN A 257 15.85 -14.42 -7.90
N ASP A 258 15.92 -14.13 -9.21
CA ASP A 258 15.43 -15.04 -10.25
C ASP A 258 16.47 -16.11 -10.60
N VAL A 259 17.73 -15.83 -10.30
CA VAL A 259 18.89 -16.62 -10.72
C VAL A 259 19.44 -17.47 -9.58
N LEU A 260 19.49 -16.95 -8.35
CA LEU A 260 20.11 -17.63 -7.21
C LEU A 260 19.04 -18.32 -6.33
N GLN A 261 19.14 -19.64 -6.22
CA GLN A 261 18.25 -20.46 -5.38
C GLN A 261 19.05 -21.42 -4.50
N LEU A 262 18.58 -21.66 -3.27
CA LEU A 262 19.15 -22.68 -2.39
C LEU A 262 18.13 -23.79 -2.13
N THR A 263 18.59 -25.04 -2.27
CA THR A 263 17.80 -26.23 -1.98
C THR A 263 18.44 -27.06 -0.88
N ILE A 264 17.62 -27.59 0.01
CA ILE A 264 18.01 -28.55 1.04
C ILE A 264 17.15 -29.80 0.88
N GLU A 265 17.80 -30.96 0.70
CA GLU A 265 17.11 -32.26 0.66
C GLU A 265 17.00 -32.83 2.07
N GLU A 266 15.77 -33.09 2.55
CA GLU A 266 15.53 -33.74 3.85
C GLU A 266 15.33 -35.26 3.67
N GLU A 267 16.09 -36.07 4.41
CA GLU A 267 15.89 -37.53 4.47
C GLU A 267 14.73 -37.85 5.42
N GLY A 268 13.56 -38.17 4.87
CA GLY A 268 12.41 -38.73 5.59
C GLY A 268 11.94 -40.03 4.94
N GLU A 269 11.50 -41.01 5.73
CA GLU A 269 11.12 -42.36 5.27
C GLU A 269 9.91 -42.41 4.31
N GLN A 270 9.23 -41.28 4.05
CA GLN A 270 8.15 -41.16 3.07
C GLN A 270 8.23 -39.79 2.35
N GLU A 271 8.48 -39.81 1.04
CA GLU A 271 8.64 -38.68 0.10
C GLU A 271 9.74 -37.65 0.43
N GLN A 272 10.73 -37.53 -0.47
CA GLN A 272 11.77 -36.49 -0.44
C GLN A 272 11.14 -35.08 -0.47
N LYS A 273 10.95 -34.46 0.69
CA LYS A 273 10.59 -33.04 0.78
C LYS A 273 11.83 -32.19 0.57
N ARG A 274 11.91 -31.52 -0.57
CA ARG A 274 12.92 -30.49 -0.86
C ARG A 274 12.45 -29.15 -0.30
N LYS A 275 13.23 -28.56 0.62
CA LYS A 275 12.97 -27.19 1.10
C LYS A 275 13.72 -26.19 0.22
N LEU A 276 12.98 -25.27 -0.41
CA LEU A 276 13.52 -24.18 -1.23
C LEU A 276 13.67 -22.91 -0.36
N TYR A 277 14.80 -22.23 -0.50
CA TYR A 277 15.08 -20.95 0.14
C TYR A 277 15.18 -19.87 -0.94
N THR A 278 14.43 -18.78 -0.76
CA THR A 278 14.49 -17.61 -1.64
C THR A 278 15.65 -16.70 -1.26
N LEU A 279 16.06 -15.79 -2.16
CA LEU A 279 17.08 -14.79 -1.86
C LEU A 279 16.67 -13.90 -0.66
N GLY A 280 15.38 -13.60 -0.51
CA GLY A 280 14.83 -12.85 0.62
C GLY A 280 15.07 -13.58 1.95
N ASP A 281 14.78 -14.89 1.99
CA ASP A 281 15.00 -15.72 3.18
C ASP A 281 16.48 -15.79 3.58
N LEU A 282 17.38 -15.86 2.59
CA LEU A 282 18.83 -15.91 2.82
C LEU A 282 19.40 -14.57 3.27
N ASN A 283 18.90 -13.46 2.73
CA ASN A 283 19.27 -12.12 3.19
C ASN A 283 18.75 -11.82 4.60
N ASP A 284 17.54 -12.30 4.93
CA ASP A 284 17.01 -12.25 6.29
C ASP A 284 17.87 -13.09 7.24
N LEU A 285 18.25 -14.31 6.83
CA LEU A 285 19.16 -15.15 7.61
C LEU A 285 20.53 -14.48 7.80
N GLN A 286 21.11 -13.89 6.74
CA GLN A 286 22.36 -13.12 6.83
C GLN A 286 22.22 -11.94 7.81
N SER A 287 21.11 -11.19 7.74
CA SER A 287 20.85 -10.07 8.65
C SER A 287 20.70 -10.53 10.10
N ARG A 288 19.98 -11.62 10.34
CA ARG A 288 19.85 -12.25 11.66
C ARG A 288 21.19 -12.73 12.20
N LEU A 289 22.06 -13.31 11.36
CA LEU A 289 23.39 -13.78 11.75
C LEU A 289 24.38 -12.62 12.01
N MET A 290 24.33 -11.55 11.23
CA MET A 290 25.18 -10.35 11.43
C MET A 290 24.89 -9.63 12.76
N LEU A 291 23.64 -9.69 13.25
CA LEU A 291 23.24 -9.11 14.53
C LEU A 291 23.70 -9.91 15.74
N ILE A 292 24.07 -11.19 15.57
CA ILE A 292 24.36 -12.11 16.67
C ILE A 292 25.74 -11.86 17.31
N GLY A 293 26.66 -11.18 16.64
CA GLY A 293 27.97 -10.80 17.20
C GLY A 293 28.86 -12.01 17.55
N SER A 294 30.16 -11.76 17.66
CA SER A 294 31.20 -12.77 17.87
C SER A 294 31.00 -13.59 19.15
N THR A 295 30.48 -14.81 18.98
CA THR A 295 30.39 -15.87 20.00
C THR A 295 31.11 -17.13 19.49
N GLU A 296 31.41 -18.09 20.37
CA GLU A 296 32.32 -19.24 20.16
C GLU A 296 32.01 -20.17 18.95
N GLU A 297 30.94 -19.94 18.19
CA GLU A 297 30.57 -20.69 16.97
C GLU A 297 30.76 -19.88 15.67
N THR A 298 31.81 -19.06 15.56
CA THR A 298 32.04 -18.18 14.40
C THR A 298 32.29 -18.93 13.10
N GLU A 299 32.99 -20.08 13.14
CA GLU A 299 33.46 -20.76 11.92
C GLU A 299 32.33 -21.17 10.95
N ASP A 300 31.21 -21.68 11.47
CA ASP A 300 30.06 -22.05 10.62
C ASP A 300 29.31 -20.83 10.10
N ILE A 301 29.24 -19.75 10.90
CA ILE A 301 28.59 -18.50 10.49
C ILE A 301 29.42 -17.83 9.40
N ASP A 302 30.72 -17.66 9.63
CA ASP A 302 31.67 -17.05 8.71
C ASP A 302 31.69 -17.82 7.38
N ARG A 303 31.72 -19.15 7.44
CA ARG A 303 31.67 -19.99 6.24
C ARG A 303 30.40 -19.82 5.42
N PHE A 304 29.23 -19.71 6.08
CA PHE A 304 27.98 -19.44 5.38
C PHE A 304 28.04 -18.07 4.69
N LEU A 305 28.53 -17.04 5.39
CA LEU A 305 28.66 -15.68 4.86
C LEU A 305 29.61 -15.63 3.66
N GLU A 306 30.78 -16.26 3.76
CA GLU A 306 31.78 -16.31 2.67
C GLU A 306 31.26 -17.02 1.42
N ILE A 307 30.56 -18.15 1.58
CA ILE A 307 29.95 -18.90 0.47
C ILE A 307 28.84 -18.07 -0.16
N PHE A 308 27.97 -17.49 0.66
CA PHE A 308 26.84 -16.72 0.16
C PHE A 308 27.29 -15.45 -0.58
N ASP A 309 28.28 -14.72 -0.05
CA ASP A 309 28.82 -13.53 -0.70
C ASP A 309 29.55 -13.86 -2.01
N ALA A 310 30.32 -14.95 -2.06
CA ALA A 310 30.95 -15.41 -3.30
C ALA A 310 29.92 -15.78 -4.39
N LEU A 311 28.81 -16.42 -3.99
CA LEU A 311 27.72 -16.77 -4.91
C LEU A 311 26.91 -15.54 -5.35
N LYS A 312 26.74 -14.53 -4.49
CA LYS A 312 26.16 -13.23 -4.90
C LYS A 312 26.99 -12.58 -6.00
N ILE A 313 28.31 -12.51 -5.82
CA ILE A 313 29.23 -11.95 -6.83
C ILE A 313 29.12 -12.73 -8.15
N LEU A 314 29.14 -14.06 -8.08
CA LEU A 314 28.99 -14.91 -9.26
C LEU A 314 27.63 -14.68 -9.96
N GLY A 315 26.54 -14.59 -9.20
CA GLY A 315 25.20 -14.30 -9.72
C GLY A 315 25.12 -12.94 -10.41
N THR A 316 25.73 -11.89 -9.82
CA THR A 316 25.82 -10.55 -10.42
C THR A 316 26.62 -10.57 -11.73
N MET A 317 27.78 -11.24 -11.76
CA MET A 317 28.59 -11.35 -12.98
C MET A 317 27.85 -12.10 -14.09
N PHE A 318 27.14 -13.17 -13.73
CA PHE A 318 26.29 -13.89 -14.68
C PHE A 318 25.18 -13.00 -15.25
N ILE A 319 24.51 -12.21 -14.41
CA ILE A 319 23.48 -11.25 -14.87
C ILE A 319 24.08 -10.21 -15.82
N ASN A 320 25.29 -9.70 -15.55
CA ASN A 320 25.95 -8.73 -16.41
C ASN A 320 26.23 -9.29 -17.81
N ILE A 321 26.71 -10.54 -17.90
CA ILE A 321 26.91 -11.23 -19.19
C ILE A 321 25.60 -11.47 -19.95
N LEU A 322 24.52 -11.78 -19.23
CA LEU A 322 23.21 -11.93 -19.86
C LEU A 322 22.70 -10.59 -20.39
N ASN A 323 22.93 -9.51 -19.65
CA ASN A 323 22.57 -8.15 -20.06
C ASN A 323 23.43 -7.64 -21.23
N SER A 324 24.69 -8.06 -21.35
CA SER A 324 25.53 -7.79 -22.53
C SER A 324 25.13 -8.60 -23.77
N GLY A 325 24.18 -9.53 -23.64
CA GLY A 325 23.56 -10.23 -24.75
C GLY A 325 24.37 -11.40 -25.30
N CYS A 326 25.27 -11.98 -24.51
CA CYS A 326 26.03 -13.15 -24.92
C CYS A 326 25.16 -14.43 -24.87
N VAL A 327 24.75 -14.94 -26.03
CA VAL A 327 23.84 -16.11 -26.14
C VAL A 327 24.48 -17.41 -25.65
N LEU A 328 25.81 -17.49 -25.57
CA LEU A 328 26.53 -18.69 -25.09
C LEU A 328 26.11 -19.11 -23.68
N PHE A 329 25.81 -18.12 -22.83
CA PHE A 329 25.51 -18.32 -21.41
C PHE A 329 24.00 -18.54 -21.13
N SER A 330 23.18 -18.67 -22.18
CA SER A 330 21.72 -18.84 -22.04
C SER A 330 21.30 -20.08 -21.30
N ASN A 331 22.02 -21.17 -21.52
CA ASN A 331 21.77 -22.45 -20.86
C ASN A 331 22.86 -22.77 -19.84
N PHE A 332 23.52 -21.74 -19.30
CA PHE A 332 24.53 -21.90 -18.27
C PHE A 332 23.88 -22.08 -16.90
N GLN A 333 24.34 -23.08 -16.16
CA GLN A 333 23.90 -23.33 -14.79
C GLN A 333 25.10 -23.77 -13.93
N VAL A 334 25.18 -23.22 -12.73
CA VAL A 334 26.18 -23.55 -11.72
C VAL A 334 25.47 -24.12 -10.50
N GLU A 335 25.86 -25.31 -10.06
CA GLU A 335 25.40 -25.94 -8.82
C GLU A 335 26.57 -26.02 -7.83
N PHE A 336 26.44 -25.42 -6.65
CA PHE A 336 27.43 -25.44 -5.58
C PHE A 336 26.92 -26.23 -4.37
N ARG A 337 27.63 -27.29 -3.98
CA ARG A 337 27.32 -28.15 -2.84
C ARG A 337 28.16 -27.81 -1.62
N CYS A 338 27.48 -27.47 -0.52
CA CYS A 338 28.13 -27.00 0.71
C CYS A 338 28.79 -28.12 1.53
N ASP A 339 28.40 -29.39 1.34
CA ASP A 339 28.90 -30.54 2.11
C ASP A 339 30.43 -30.75 2.04
N LYS A 340 31.11 -30.58 3.19
CA LYS A 340 32.57 -30.80 3.34
C LYS A 340 33.03 -32.22 3.01
N LYS A 341 32.15 -33.23 3.09
CA LYS A 341 32.52 -34.62 2.80
C LYS A 341 32.69 -34.87 1.30
N SER A 342 32.08 -34.03 0.46
CA SER A 342 32.15 -34.16 -0.99
C SER A 342 33.41 -33.50 -1.56
N ALA A 343 34.23 -34.29 -2.27
CA ALA A 343 35.45 -33.77 -2.91
C ALA A 343 35.14 -32.85 -4.12
N VAL A 344 33.98 -33.04 -4.75
CA VAL A 344 33.46 -32.21 -5.84
C VAL A 344 32.41 -31.27 -5.25
N CYS A 345 32.69 -29.97 -5.29
CA CYS A 345 31.82 -28.93 -4.74
C CYS A 345 31.01 -28.18 -5.80
N VAL A 346 31.47 -28.12 -7.05
CA VAL A 346 30.82 -27.33 -8.10
C VAL A 346 30.53 -28.16 -9.35
N PHE A 347 29.34 -28.01 -9.90
CA PHE A 347 28.94 -28.54 -11.20
C PHE A 347 28.55 -27.39 -12.11
N LEU A 348 29.24 -27.29 -13.24
CA LEU A 348 28.96 -26.31 -14.29
C LEU A 348 28.37 -27.06 -15.47
N SER A 349 27.17 -26.69 -15.90
CA SER A 349 26.54 -27.27 -17.09
C SER A 349 26.33 -26.23 -18.17
N PHE A 350 26.66 -26.63 -19.41
CA PHE A 350 26.39 -25.88 -20.64
C PHE A 350 25.59 -26.76 -21.61
N GLY A 351 24.71 -26.14 -22.39
CA GLY A 351 23.99 -26.79 -23.50
C GLY A 351 22.55 -27.19 -23.21
N GLU A 352 21.84 -27.61 -24.26
CA GLU A 352 20.46 -28.09 -24.15
C GLU A 352 20.37 -29.48 -23.49
N LYS A 353 19.16 -29.90 -23.10
CA LYS A 353 18.92 -31.12 -22.30
C LYS A 353 19.57 -32.39 -22.88
N ASN A 354 19.81 -32.46 -24.19
CA ASN A 354 20.35 -33.64 -24.87
C ASN A 354 21.88 -33.67 -25.03
N ASP A 355 22.60 -32.54 -24.87
CA ASP A 355 24.08 -32.47 -25.00
C ASP A 355 24.70 -31.69 -23.82
N LYS A 356 24.33 -32.06 -22.59
CA LYS A 356 24.82 -31.41 -21.37
C LYS A 356 26.29 -31.75 -21.13
N ARG A 357 27.17 -30.77 -21.37
CA ARG A 357 28.58 -30.86 -20.94
C ARG A 357 28.68 -30.40 -19.49
N ILE A 358 29.11 -31.30 -18.60
CA ILE A 358 29.24 -31.03 -17.16
C ILE A 358 30.71 -30.94 -16.79
N ILE A 359 31.16 -29.76 -16.35
CA ILE A 359 32.48 -29.54 -15.77
C ILE A 359 32.36 -29.63 -14.24
N ARG A 360 33.26 -30.35 -13.60
CA ARG A 360 33.25 -30.59 -12.15
C ARG A 360 34.43 -29.89 -11.47
N GLY A 361 34.14 -29.01 -10.53
CA GLY A 361 35.11 -28.34 -9.67
C GLY A 361 35.38 -29.14 -8.39
N ARG A 362 36.65 -29.40 -8.07
CA ARG A 362 37.07 -30.05 -6.82
C ARG A 362 37.56 -29.00 -5.81
N ARG A 363 37.34 -29.27 -4.51
CA ARG A 363 37.87 -28.44 -3.42
C ARG A 363 39.40 -28.51 -3.37
N SER A 364 40.07 -27.38 -3.13
CA SER A 364 41.52 -27.34 -2.90
C SER A 364 41.84 -28.00 -1.57
N THR A 365 42.84 -28.89 -1.53
CA THR A 365 43.31 -29.50 -0.26
C THR A 365 44.37 -28.65 0.44
N LYS A 366 44.87 -27.58 -0.21
CA LYS A 366 45.97 -26.73 0.29
C LYS A 366 45.49 -25.40 0.87
N ASP A 367 44.40 -24.85 0.34
CA ASP A 367 43.80 -23.60 0.79
C ASP A 367 42.48 -23.94 1.48
N GLN A 368 42.26 -23.49 2.71
CA GLN A 368 41.01 -23.72 3.46
C GLN A 368 39.81 -22.94 2.90
N ASP A 369 39.94 -22.34 1.70
CA ASP A 369 38.93 -21.53 1.03
C ASP A 369 38.02 -22.41 0.15
N ASP A 370 36.85 -22.77 0.67
CA ASP A 370 35.81 -23.50 -0.05
C ASP A 370 35.25 -22.73 -1.27
N CYS A 371 35.48 -21.41 -1.34
CA CYS A 371 34.90 -20.50 -2.34
C CYS A 371 35.85 -20.20 -3.51
N LEU A 372 37.10 -20.65 -3.47
CA LEU A 372 38.12 -20.34 -4.49
C LEU A 372 37.66 -20.67 -5.92
N PHE A 373 36.96 -21.79 -6.11
CA PHE A 373 36.47 -22.18 -7.44
C PHE A 373 35.32 -21.28 -7.92
N VAL A 374 34.41 -20.88 -7.01
CA VAL A 374 33.32 -19.94 -7.30
C VAL A 374 33.88 -18.59 -7.71
N ARG A 375 34.89 -18.09 -6.98
CA ARG A 375 35.61 -16.85 -7.31
C ARG A 375 36.30 -16.94 -8.67
N LYS A 376 36.98 -18.04 -8.98
CA LYS A 376 37.60 -18.27 -10.30
C LYS A 376 36.59 -18.29 -11.45
N ILE A 377 35.39 -18.84 -11.23
CA ILE A 377 34.33 -18.78 -12.25
C ILE A 377 33.88 -17.33 -12.42
N ALA A 378 33.67 -16.59 -11.32
CA ALA A 378 33.29 -15.18 -11.39
C ALA A 378 34.35 -14.35 -12.13
N ASP A 379 35.64 -14.58 -11.88
CA ASP A 379 36.75 -13.92 -12.60
C ASP A 379 36.77 -14.30 -14.08
N PHE A 380 36.50 -15.56 -14.41
CA PHE A 380 36.39 -16.03 -15.80
C PHE A 380 35.23 -15.35 -16.52
N LEU A 381 34.05 -15.29 -15.89
CA LEU A 381 32.89 -14.56 -16.40
C LEU A 381 33.24 -13.08 -16.60
N GLY A 382 33.90 -12.43 -15.63
CA GLY A 382 34.36 -11.05 -15.76
C GLY A 382 35.24 -10.83 -17.00
N LYS A 383 36.23 -11.71 -17.23
CA LYS A 383 37.07 -11.62 -18.45
C LYS A 383 36.30 -11.85 -19.73
N CYS A 384 35.38 -12.83 -19.75
CA CYS A 384 34.53 -13.06 -20.91
C CYS A 384 33.62 -11.87 -21.20
N LEU A 385 33.15 -11.16 -20.16
CA LEU A 385 32.36 -9.94 -20.32
C LEU A 385 33.21 -8.84 -20.98
N ASP A 386 34.42 -8.58 -20.47
CA ASP A 386 35.31 -7.57 -21.01
C ASP A 386 35.68 -7.85 -22.48
N GLU A 387 35.99 -9.11 -22.81
CA GLU A 387 36.29 -9.54 -24.19
C GLU A 387 35.07 -9.44 -25.10
N TRP A 388 33.88 -9.78 -24.60
CA TRP A 388 32.64 -9.71 -25.35
C TRP A 388 32.21 -8.26 -25.63
N ASP A 389 32.30 -7.39 -24.63
CA ASP A 389 31.95 -5.98 -24.78
C ASP A 389 32.89 -5.30 -25.79
N ALA A 390 34.20 -5.56 -25.71
CA ALA A 390 35.16 -5.07 -26.70
C ALA A 390 34.88 -5.59 -28.13
N PHE A 391 34.45 -6.85 -28.26
CA PHE A 391 34.04 -7.40 -29.55
C PHE A 391 32.76 -6.74 -30.08
N VAL A 392 31.74 -6.55 -29.23
CA VAL A 392 30.49 -5.89 -29.58
C VAL A 392 30.74 -4.45 -30.02
N ASP A 393 31.59 -3.72 -29.32
CA ASP A 393 31.96 -2.35 -29.67
C ASP A 393 32.64 -2.28 -31.04
N ALA A 394 33.61 -3.16 -31.30
CA ALA A 394 34.25 -3.26 -32.62
C ALA A 394 33.25 -3.57 -33.74
N GLN A 395 32.29 -4.48 -33.49
CA GLN A 395 31.24 -4.81 -34.46
C GLN A 395 30.24 -3.65 -34.67
N ARG A 396 29.96 -2.84 -33.64
CA ARG A 396 29.12 -1.64 -33.74
C ARG A 396 29.78 -0.50 -34.50
N GLU A 397 31.11 -0.40 -34.43
CA GLU A 397 31.91 0.52 -35.24
C GLU A 397 31.95 0.10 -36.71
N GLU A 398 32.13 -1.20 -36.98
CA GLU A 398 32.16 -1.74 -38.35
C GLU A 398 30.77 -1.73 -39.01
N HIS A 399 29.71 -2.04 -38.25
CA HIS A 399 28.34 -2.15 -38.75
C HIS A 399 27.41 -1.14 -38.06
N TYR A 400 27.42 0.10 -38.54
CA TYR A 400 26.66 1.21 -37.94
C TYR A 400 25.15 0.96 -37.79
N LEU A 401 24.53 0.17 -38.69
CA LEU A 401 23.10 -0.16 -38.59
C LEU A 401 22.73 -0.93 -37.30
N LEU A 402 23.69 -1.59 -36.64
CA LEU A 402 23.48 -2.23 -35.34
C LEU A 402 23.19 -1.21 -34.23
N ASN A 403 23.59 0.06 -34.41
CA ASN A 403 23.37 1.13 -33.43
C ASN A 403 21.92 1.62 -33.36
N TYR A 404 21.05 1.19 -34.28
CA TYR A 404 19.60 1.40 -34.18
C TYR A 404 18.93 0.52 -33.12
N PHE A 405 19.62 -0.53 -32.64
CA PHE A 405 19.07 -1.51 -31.71
C PHE A 405 19.90 -1.61 -30.43
N SER A 406 19.20 -1.68 -29.30
CA SER A 406 19.79 -2.07 -28.01
C SER A 406 20.29 -3.51 -28.03
N MET A 407 21.18 -3.89 -27.10
CA MET A 407 21.67 -5.27 -27.01
C MET A 407 20.56 -6.30 -26.84
N LYS A 408 19.54 -5.99 -26.04
CA LYS A 408 18.38 -6.88 -25.86
C LYS A 408 17.58 -7.05 -27.15
N GLN A 409 17.41 -5.99 -27.93
CA GLN A 409 16.76 -6.05 -29.24
C GLN A 409 17.61 -6.83 -30.25
N LEU A 410 18.94 -6.72 -30.22
CA LEU A 410 19.83 -7.52 -31.07
C LEU A 410 19.75 -9.01 -30.75
N VAL A 411 19.75 -9.40 -29.47
CA VAL A 411 19.55 -10.80 -29.06
C VAL A 411 18.19 -11.30 -29.52
N PHE A 412 17.13 -10.50 -29.34
CA PHE A 412 15.79 -10.83 -29.86
C PHE A 412 15.81 -11.04 -31.38
N LEU A 413 16.43 -10.13 -32.14
CA LEU A 413 16.59 -10.26 -33.59
C LEU A 413 17.36 -11.53 -33.95
N GLN A 414 18.46 -11.84 -33.28
CA GLN A 414 19.23 -13.07 -33.53
C GLN A 414 18.38 -14.33 -33.30
N CYS A 415 17.64 -14.40 -32.19
CA CYS A 415 16.78 -15.53 -31.88
C CYS A 415 15.62 -15.68 -32.88
N GLU A 416 14.95 -14.59 -33.26
CA GLU A 416 13.82 -14.65 -34.20
C GLU A 416 14.26 -14.88 -35.65
N LEU A 417 15.38 -14.30 -36.08
CA LEU A 417 15.95 -14.55 -37.40
C LEU A 417 16.45 -15.98 -37.55
N ALA A 418 16.94 -16.61 -36.49
CA ALA A 418 17.31 -18.02 -36.50
C ALA A 418 16.11 -18.94 -36.76
N LYS A 419 14.91 -18.59 -36.26
CA LYS A 419 13.67 -19.37 -36.47
C LYS A 419 13.25 -19.43 -37.93
N LEU A 420 13.51 -18.37 -38.72
CA LEU A 420 13.22 -18.34 -40.16
C LEU A 420 13.93 -19.43 -40.98
N GLY A 421 14.95 -20.09 -40.40
CA GLY A 421 15.62 -21.25 -40.98
C GLY A 421 15.11 -22.62 -40.49
N THR A 422 14.05 -22.66 -39.68
CA THR A 422 13.47 -23.86 -39.06
C THR A 422 11.96 -23.98 -39.36
N ASP A 423 11.30 -25.07 -38.94
CA ASP A 423 9.85 -25.23 -39.06
C ASP A 423 9.03 -24.30 -38.14
N GLN A 424 9.69 -23.49 -37.31
CA GLN A 424 9.04 -22.54 -36.38
C GLN A 424 8.83 -21.18 -37.03
N GLU A 425 7.66 -20.58 -36.82
CA GLU A 425 7.39 -19.21 -37.29
C GLU A 425 7.98 -18.16 -36.35
N PRO A 426 8.61 -17.08 -36.88
CA PRO A 426 9.13 -15.98 -36.08
C PRO A 426 8.00 -15.13 -35.48
N SER A 427 8.30 -14.40 -34.42
CA SER A 427 7.40 -13.45 -33.80
C SER A 427 6.98 -12.34 -34.77
N GLU A 428 5.69 -11.98 -34.76
CA GLU A 428 5.15 -10.85 -35.52
C GLU A 428 5.77 -9.50 -35.15
N LYS A 429 6.39 -9.40 -33.96
CA LYS A 429 7.12 -8.22 -33.48
C LYS A 429 8.44 -7.95 -34.23
N LEU A 430 8.93 -8.93 -34.99
CA LEU A 430 10.16 -8.82 -35.78
C LEU A 430 10.06 -7.73 -36.86
N TYR A 431 8.96 -7.70 -37.61
CA TYR A 431 8.82 -6.82 -38.77
C TYR A 431 8.67 -5.33 -38.41
N PRO A 432 7.87 -4.94 -37.39
CA PRO A 432 7.85 -3.55 -36.92
C PRO A 432 9.22 -3.09 -36.43
N LEU A 433 10.01 -3.95 -35.78
CA LEU A 433 11.35 -3.59 -35.32
C LEU A 433 12.31 -3.34 -36.51
N LEU A 434 12.25 -4.17 -37.56
CA LEU A 434 13.04 -4.00 -38.78
C LEU A 434 12.55 -2.85 -39.68
N SER A 435 11.33 -2.35 -39.45
CA SER A 435 10.79 -1.22 -40.21
C SER A 435 11.58 0.09 -40.03
N ALA A 436 12.37 0.18 -38.94
CA ALA A 436 13.33 1.26 -38.72
C ALA A 436 14.45 1.30 -39.76
N ILE A 437 14.80 0.15 -40.35
CA ILE A 437 15.84 0.05 -41.41
C ILE A 437 15.18 0.13 -42.79
N LYS A 438 14.11 -0.65 -43.02
CA LYS A 438 13.39 -0.70 -44.30
C LYS A 438 11.90 -0.48 -44.08
N LYS A 439 11.35 0.61 -44.64
CA LYS A 439 9.90 0.86 -44.63
C LYS A 439 9.13 -0.33 -45.21
N ASP A 440 8.02 -0.69 -44.58
CA ASP A 440 7.14 -1.81 -44.96
C ASP A 440 7.87 -3.16 -45.10
N CYS A 441 8.81 -3.45 -44.17
CA CYS A 441 9.56 -4.71 -44.14
C CYS A 441 8.62 -5.92 -44.00
N ASN A 442 8.75 -6.88 -44.92
CA ASN A 442 7.96 -8.11 -44.93
C ASN A 442 8.82 -9.38 -44.80
N ARG A 443 8.18 -10.55 -44.68
CA ARG A 443 8.89 -11.84 -44.54
C ARG A 443 9.80 -12.16 -45.72
N GLU A 444 9.37 -11.86 -46.95
CA GLU A 444 10.14 -12.17 -48.15
C GLU A 444 11.43 -11.35 -48.22
N ASP A 445 11.37 -10.09 -47.80
CA ASP A 445 12.51 -9.20 -47.70
C ASP A 445 13.57 -9.76 -46.74
N VAL A 446 13.13 -10.18 -45.54
CA VAL A 446 14.04 -10.73 -44.51
C VAL A 446 14.66 -12.04 -44.99
N VAL A 447 13.87 -12.94 -45.57
CA VAL A 447 14.36 -14.23 -46.09
C VAL A 447 15.36 -14.01 -47.23
N THR A 448 15.11 -13.06 -48.12
CA THR A 448 16.01 -12.73 -49.22
C THR A 448 17.33 -12.18 -48.70
N SER A 449 17.28 -11.24 -47.74
CA SER A 449 18.47 -10.68 -47.08
C SER A 449 19.28 -11.75 -46.35
N LEU A 450 18.64 -12.69 -45.64
CA LEU A 450 19.34 -13.80 -44.96
C LEU A 450 20.04 -14.74 -45.93
N ARG A 451 19.42 -15.03 -47.09
CA ARG A 451 20.06 -15.85 -48.13
C ARG A 451 21.29 -15.15 -48.71
N ASN A 452 21.19 -13.85 -48.97
CA ASN A 452 22.30 -13.05 -49.48
C ASN A 452 23.45 -13.01 -48.47
N ALA A 453 23.17 -12.70 -47.20
CA ALA A 453 24.17 -12.70 -46.12
C ALA A 453 24.88 -14.05 -45.96
N ARG A 454 24.12 -15.17 -46.03
CA ARG A 454 24.71 -16.51 -46.00
C ARG A 454 25.65 -16.76 -47.18
N SER A 455 25.29 -16.28 -48.37
CA SER A 455 26.15 -16.41 -49.56
C SER A 455 27.43 -15.58 -49.46
N GLU A 456 27.36 -14.40 -48.86
CA GLU A 456 28.52 -13.54 -48.61
C GLU A 456 29.47 -14.14 -47.57
N LEU A 457 28.95 -14.71 -46.48
CA LEU A 457 29.75 -15.40 -45.47
C LEU A 457 30.53 -16.58 -46.06
N ILE A 458 29.89 -17.39 -46.91
CA ILE A 458 30.57 -18.49 -47.62
C ILE A 458 31.67 -17.97 -48.56
N GLN A 459 31.49 -16.78 -49.14
CA GLN A 459 32.51 -16.12 -49.96
C GLN A 459 33.65 -15.51 -49.13
N ILE A 460 33.39 -15.07 -47.91
CA ILE A 460 34.41 -14.53 -46.99
C ILE A 460 35.25 -15.67 -46.40
N GLU A 461 34.65 -16.76 -45.93
CA GLU A 461 35.36 -17.94 -45.44
C GLU A 461 36.27 -18.59 -46.50
N SER A 462 35.89 -18.48 -47.78
CA SER A 462 36.72 -18.93 -48.90
C SER A 462 37.84 -17.95 -49.28
N LYS A 463 37.65 -16.64 -49.03
CA LYS A 463 38.67 -15.60 -49.22
C LYS A 463 39.69 -15.53 -48.08
N GLU A 464 39.31 -15.79 -46.83
CA GLU A 464 40.27 -15.79 -45.70
C GLU A 464 41.30 -16.93 -45.76
N ARG A 465 41.05 -17.97 -46.55
CA ARG A 465 42.05 -19.01 -46.86
C ARG A 465 43.09 -18.59 -47.90
N THR A 466 42.89 -17.47 -48.59
CA THR A 466 43.74 -17.03 -49.70
C THR A 466 43.84 -15.51 -49.69
N ILE A 467 44.91 -14.97 -49.09
CA ILE A 467 45.48 -13.60 -49.19
C ILE A 467 45.89 -13.11 -47.79
N ALA A 468 47.08 -13.54 -47.37
CA ALA A 468 47.96 -12.70 -46.58
C ALA A 468 48.80 -11.87 -47.56
N GLN A 469 48.87 -10.55 -47.34
CA GLN A 469 49.79 -9.52 -47.90
C GLN A 469 49.20 -8.44 -48.85
N LYS A 470 48.88 -7.27 -48.24
CA LYS A 470 49.06 -5.82 -48.63
C LYS A 470 48.42 -5.28 -49.94
N PRO A 471 48.23 -3.93 -50.15
CA PRO A 471 48.70 -2.73 -49.41
C PRO A 471 47.65 -1.63 -49.09
N LYS A 472 48.08 -0.61 -48.33
CA LYS A 472 47.36 0.66 -48.03
C LYS A 472 47.32 1.59 -49.25
N ILE A 473 46.17 2.21 -49.51
CA ILE A 473 45.98 3.30 -50.49
C ILE A 473 46.05 4.63 -49.73
N GLU A 474 47.01 5.50 -50.08
CA GLU A 474 47.05 6.89 -49.62
C GLU A 474 46.01 7.73 -50.39
N LYS A 475 45.11 8.42 -49.68
CA LYS A 475 44.19 9.42 -50.27
C LYS A 475 44.86 10.79 -50.32
N SER A 476 44.57 11.56 -51.38
CA SER A 476 45.19 12.85 -51.66
C SER A 476 44.68 13.95 -50.71
N LYS A 477 45.47 15.01 -50.49
CA LYS A 477 45.14 16.11 -49.56
C LYS A 477 43.87 16.89 -49.93
N GLU A 478 43.44 16.83 -51.20
CA GLU A 478 42.24 17.52 -51.69
C GLU A 478 40.96 16.75 -51.33
N ASP A 479 41.03 15.42 -51.19
CA ASP A 479 39.90 14.58 -50.75
C ASP A 479 39.56 14.77 -49.27
N ILE A 480 40.58 15.03 -48.43
CA ILE A 480 40.42 15.18 -46.98
C ILE A 480 39.67 16.48 -46.65
N VAL A 481 39.96 17.57 -47.37
CA VAL A 481 39.28 18.86 -47.19
C VAL A 481 37.81 18.77 -47.64
N ALA A 482 37.53 18.06 -48.74
CA ALA A 482 36.17 17.85 -49.21
C ALA A 482 35.34 16.99 -48.22
N ILE A 483 35.96 15.98 -47.61
CA ILE A 483 35.32 15.15 -46.56
C ILE A 483 35.05 16.00 -45.30
N PHE A 484 35.99 16.86 -44.88
CA PHE A 484 35.82 17.74 -43.73
C PHE A 484 34.62 18.69 -43.91
N ILE A 485 34.53 19.40 -45.05
CA ILE A 485 33.41 20.32 -45.32
C ILE A 485 32.08 19.56 -45.38
N LYS A 486 32.08 18.36 -45.98
CA LYS A 486 30.88 17.53 -46.10
C LYS A 486 30.38 17.05 -44.74
N GLU A 487 31.28 16.69 -43.81
CA GLU A 487 30.88 16.29 -42.46
C GLU A 487 30.40 17.45 -41.57
N MET A 488 30.93 18.66 -41.76
CA MET A 488 30.40 19.85 -41.08
C MET A 488 28.97 20.17 -41.53
N ILE A 489 28.68 20.00 -42.83
CA ILE A 489 27.34 20.20 -43.40
C ILE A 489 26.37 19.09 -42.91
N ILE A 490 26.81 17.83 -42.85
CA ILE A 490 26.01 16.70 -42.30
C ILE A 490 25.70 16.93 -40.82
N SER A 491 26.62 17.54 -40.08
CA SER A 491 26.46 17.94 -38.67
C SER A 491 25.66 19.24 -38.49
N ASN A 492 25.00 19.72 -39.55
CA ASN A 492 24.07 20.86 -39.55
C ASN A 492 24.71 22.26 -39.41
N PHE A 493 26.02 22.41 -39.66
CA PHE A 493 26.71 23.70 -39.70
C PHE A 493 26.73 24.30 -41.11
N SER A 494 26.76 25.63 -41.22
CA SER A 494 26.80 26.31 -42.52
C SER A 494 28.15 26.14 -43.21
N GLU A 495 28.14 26.08 -44.55
CA GLU A 495 29.36 25.94 -45.36
C GLU A 495 30.36 27.10 -45.12
N SER A 496 29.85 28.30 -44.82
CA SER A 496 30.69 29.45 -44.44
C SER A 496 31.42 29.26 -43.12
N LEU A 497 30.78 28.66 -42.11
CA LEU A 497 31.39 28.40 -40.81
C LEU A 497 32.44 27.27 -40.90
N ALA A 498 32.16 26.25 -41.72
CA ALA A 498 33.08 25.15 -42.00
C ALA A 498 34.36 25.60 -42.73
N LEU A 499 34.25 26.58 -43.63
CA LEU A 499 35.41 27.19 -44.31
C LEU A 499 36.24 28.09 -43.39
N GLU A 500 35.61 28.73 -42.40
CA GLU A 500 36.30 29.52 -41.37
C GLU A 500 37.08 28.61 -40.41
N ALA A 501 36.48 27.49 -40.00
CA ALA A 501 37.10 26.49 -39.13
C ALA A 501 38.37 25.86 -39.76
N LEU A 502 38.40 25.67 -41.08
CA LEU A 502 39.56 25.18 -41.82
C LEU A 502 40.79 26.10 -41.77
N LYS A 503 40.61 27.40 -41.45
CA LYS A 503 41.73 28.34 -41.28
C LYS A 503 42.43 28.17 -39.92
N HIS A 504 41.72 27.61 -38.93
CA HIS A 504 42.17 27.48 -37.55
C HIS A 504 42.46 26.03 -37.13
N VAL A 505 41.84 25.05 -37.80
CA VAL A 505 41.94 23.62 -37.49
C VAL A 505 42.40 22.83 -38.72
N LYS A 506 43.18 21.77 -38.49
CA LYS A 506 43.65 20.89 -39.58
C LYS A 506 42.50 20.04 -40.12
N PRO A 507 42.34 19.90 -41.45
CA PRO A 507 41.23 19.17 -42.09
C PRO A 507 41.18 17.66 -41.77
N GLU A 508 42.25 17.10 -41.21
CA GLU A 508 42.34 15.69 -40.80
C GLU A 508 41.63 15.41 -39.45
N ASN A 509 41.38 16.44 -38.63
CA ASN A 509 40.75 16.29 -37.31
C ASN A 509 39.34 16.91 -37.28
N ILE A 510 38.36 16.11 -37.70
CA ILE A 510 36.95 16.50 -37.81
C ILE A 510 36.38 16.90 -36.45
N THR A 511 36.79 16.22 -35.37
CA THR A 511 36.33 16.48 -34.01
C THR A 511 36.69 17.87 -33.50
N ASP A 512 37.93 18.31 -33.71
CA ASP A 512 38.37 19.67 -33.34
C ASP A 512 37.65 20.72 -34.19
N GLY A 513 37.33 20.40 -35.44
CA GLY A 513 36.53 21.24 -36.33
C GLY A 513 35.10 21.45 -35.81
N ILE A 514 34.47 20.39 -35.31
CA ILE A 514 33.13 20.45 -34.72
C ILE A 514 33.15 21.26 -33.43
N VAL A 515 34.14 21.03 -32.55
CA VAL A 515 34.29 21.79 -31.30
C VAL A 515 34.50 23.28 -31.58
N TRP A 516 35.36 23.62 -32.54
CA TRP A 516 35.58 25.02 -32.93
C TRP A 516 34.32 25.68 -33.48
N CYS A 517 33.56 24.96 -34.33
CA CYS A 517 32.28 25.42 -34.86
C CYS A 517 31.23 25.62 -33.76
N ILE A 518 31.18 24.75 -32.75
CA ILE A 518 30.27 24.88 -31.59
C ILE A 518 30.65 26.10 -30.75
N GLU A 519 31.94 26.28 -30.45
CA GLU A 519 32.44 27.39 -29.63
C GLU A 519 32.24 28.76 -30.27
N HIS A 520 32.12 28.84 -31.60
CA HIS A 520 31.96 30.08 -32.36
C HIS A 520 30.61 30.16 -33.11
N GLN A 521 29.66 29.28 -32.78
CA GLN A 521 28.28 29.31 -33.31
C GLN A 521 27.49 30.48 -32.69
N ASP A 522 27.70 30.75 -31.40
CA ASP A 522 26.98 31.78 -30.64
C ASP A 522 27.30 33.21 -31.14
N ASP A 523 28.55 33.49 -31.54
CA ASP A 523 28.97 34.79 -32.12
C ASP A 523 28.27 35.09 -33.46
N HIS A 524 27.80 34.07 -34.17
CA HIS A 524 27.03 34.19 -35.41
C HIS A 524 25.51 34.19 -35.19
N GLU A 525 25.02 33.64 -34.07
CA GLU A 525 23.61 33.66 -33.65
C GLU A 525 23.23 34.93 -32.86
N GLU A 526 24.19 35.65 -32.25
CA GLU A 526 23.93 36.90 -31.49
C GLU A 526 23.48 38.10 -32.36
N LYS A 527 23.56 37.97 -33.69
CA LYS A 527 22.93 38.92 -34.64
C LYS A 527 21.49 38.55 -35.05
N ALA A 528 20.99 37.38 -34.62
CA ALA A 528 19.62 36.94 -34.88
C ALA A 528 18.73 37.00 -33.62
N THR A 529 19.28 37.29 -32.44
CA THR A 529 18.57 37.28 -31.15
C THR A 529 18.18 38.66 -30.60
N GLU A 530 17.89 39.63 -31.48
CA GLU A 530 17.26 40.91 -31.08
C GLU A 530 15.81 41.10 -31.61
N LEU A 531 15.18 40.08 -32.21
CA LEU A 531 13.80 40.20 -32.73
C LEU A 531 12.95 38.94 -32.54
N ILE A 532 12.76 38.50 -31.28
CA ILE A 532 11.70 37.55 -30.96
C ILE A 532 10.81 38.16 -29.87
N ASP A 533 9.84 38.97 -30.30
CA ASP A 533 8.66 39.29 -29.52
C ASP A 533 7.87 38.00 -29.25
N GLU A 534 7.59 37.71 -27.98
CA GLU A 534 6.86 36.52 -27.47
C GLU A 534 5.38 36.43 -27.91
N GLU A 535 4.92 37.20 -28.90
CA GLU A 535 3.50 37.21 -29.32
C GLU A 535 3.21 36.66 -30.73
N ASN A 536 4.19 36.22 -31.53
CA ASN A 536 3.91 35.66 -32.86
C ASN A 536 4.70 34.38 -33.18
N PHE A 537 4.08 33.23 -32.94
CA PHE A 537 4.50 31.99 -33.59
C PHE A 537 4.28 32.08 -35.12
N PRO A 538 5.26 31.72 -35.97
CA PRO A 538 5.15 31.89 -37.41
C PRO A 538 4.19 30.86 -38.07
N ASP A 539 3.37 31.35 -39.01
CA ASP A 539 2.26 30.64 -39.67
C ASP A 539 2.62 29.36 -40.46
N TRP A 540 3.90 29.05 -40.70
CA TRP A 540 4.31 27.88 -41.49
C TRP A 540 4.17 26.55 -40.72
N ILE A 541 4.23 26.56 -39.38
CA ILE A 541 4.02 25.36 -38.55
C ILE A 541 2.58 24.83 -38.67
N ARG A 542 1.60 25.70 -38.97
CA ARG A 542 0.19 25.30 -39.16
C ARG A 542 -0.11 24.67 -40.52
N ARG A 543 0.81 24.70 -41.50
CA ARG A 543 0.50 24.34 -42.89
C ARG A 543 0.80 22.89 -43.28
N ASP A 544 1.49 22.10 -42.47
CA ASP A 544 1.76 20.69 -42.80
C ASP A 544 0.64 19.73 -42.33
N ALA A 545 -0.61 20.07 -42.64
CA ALA A 545 -1.73 19.12 -42.53
C ALA A 545 -1.55 17.90 -43.48
N THR A 546 -0.64 18.01 -44.45
CA THR A 546 -0.20 16.94 -45.38
C THR A 546 0.54 15.80 -44.69
N LEU A 547 1.31 16.07 -43.62
CA LEU A 547 2.06 15.07 -42.84
C LEU A 547 1.13 14.05 -42.16
N PHE A 548 -0.07 14.49 -41.77
CA PHE A 548 -1.09 13.66 -41.14
C PHE A 548 -2.19 13.24 -42.13
N SER A 549 -2.00 13.41 -43.43
CA SER A 549 -3.00 12.99 -44.41
C SER A 549 -3.13 11.47 -44.44
N VAL A 550 -4.36 10.97 -44.52
CA VAL A 550 -4.61 9.52 -44.60
C VAL A 550 -4.11 9.01 -45.94
N THR A 551 -3.19 8.04 -45.93
CA THR A 551 -2.73 7.35 -47.14
C THR A 551 -3.90 6.62 -47.81
N SER A 552 -3.94 6.59 -49.14
CA SER A 552 -5.00 6.03 -49.99
C SER A 552 -5.39 4.56 -49.74
N ARG A 553 -4.69 3.84 -48.85
CA ARG A 553 -4.99 2.46 -48.43
C ARG A 553 -6.09 2.34 -47.35
N SER A 554 -6.56 3.43 -46.75
CA SER A 554 -7.56 3.39 -45.65
C SER A 554 -8.72 4.37 -45.87
N LEU A 555 -9.41 4.23 -47.01
CA LEU A 555 -10.54 5.07 -47.43
C LEU A 555 -11.67 5.13 -46.39
N GLU A 556 -11.95 4.02 -45.68
CA GLU A 556 -12.93 3.95 -44.59
C GLU A 556 -12.70 5.02 -43.50
N LEU A 557 -11.46 5.11 -43.01
CA LEU A 557 -11.05 6.02 -41.93
C LEU A 557 -10.83 7.45 -42.43
N GLY A 558 -10.44 7.62 -43.70
CA GLY A 558 -10.25 8.92 -44.34
C GLY A 558 -11.47 9.82 -44.20
N ASP A 559 -12.67 9.31 -44.48
CA ASP A 559 -13.89 10.12 -44.38
C ASP A 559 -14.32 10.38 -42.93
N ILE A 560 -14.22 9.36 -42.05
CA ILE A 560 -14.62 9.47 -40.64
C ILE A 560 -13.73 10.48 -39.92
N MET A 561 -12.42 10.38 -40.16
CA MET A 561 -11.44 11.29 -39.64
C MET A 561 -11.17 12.45 -40.60
N LYS A 562 -12.12 12.90 -41.43
CA LYS A 562 -12.05 14.06 -42.36
C LYS A 562 -10.65 14.34 -42.97
N GLY A 563 -9.98 13.31 -43.47
CA GLY A 563 -8.69 13.38 -44.16
C GLY A 563 -7.43 13.36 -43.28
N SER A 564 -7.52 13.21 -41.95
CA SER A 564 -6.36 13.21 -41.05
C SER A 564 -6.24 11.96 -40.19
N SER A 565 -5.03 11.39 -40.08
CA SER A 565 -4.70 10.21 -39.27
C SER A 565 -4.55 10.51 -37.77
N VAL A 566 -4.33 11.77 -37.39
CA VAL A 566 -4.14 12.19 -35.98
C VAL A 566 -5.02 13.40 -35.69
N ARG A 567 -5.78 13.34 -34.59
CA ARG A 567 -6.62 14.46 -34.13
C ARG A 567 -6.57 14.64 -32.63
N VAL A 568 -6.58 15.91 -32.20
CA VAL A 568 -6.63 16.26 -30.78
C VAL A 568 -8.01 16.80 -30.42
N VAL A 569 -8.72 16.13 -29.52
CA VAL A 569 -10.05 16.55 -29.07
C VAL A 569 -9.91 17.33 -27.76
N LYS A 570 -10.13 18.64 -27.82
CA LYS A 570 -9.96 19.57 -26.70
C LYS A 570 -11.30 20.11 -26.22
N SER A 571 -11.31 20.56 -24.98
CA SER A 571 -12.42 21.29 -24.38
C SER A 571 -11.88 22.24 -23.32
N PHE A 572 -12.47 23.43 -23.16
CA PHE A 572 -12.00 24.38 -22.15
C PHE A 572 -12.32 23.97 -20.71
N ARG A 573 -13.33 23.13 -20.51
CA ARG A 573 -13.73 22.54 -19.22
C ARG A 573 -14.23 21.11 -19.41
N ALA A 574 -14.26 20.33 -18.34
CA ALA A 574 -14.82 18.98 -18.35
C ALA A 574 -16.33 18.95 -18.70
N GLY A 575 -16.82 17.81 -19.21
CA GLY A 575 -18.25 17.60 -19.49
C GLY A 575 -18.79 18.28 -20.76
N LEU A 576 -17.92 18.61 -21.72
CA LEU A 576 -18.32 19.25 -22.99
C LEU A 576 -18.46 18.30 -24.20
N GLY A 577 -18.28 16.98 -24.02
CA GLY A 577 -18.55 16.02 -25.10
C GLY A 577 -17.33 15.40 -25.80
N LYS A 578 -16.11 15.53 -25.25
CA LYS A 578 -14.91 14.88 -25.80
C LYS A 578 -15.11 13.36 -26.04
N THR A 579 -15.59 12.66 -25.02
CA THR A 579 -15.85 11.21 -25.10
C THR A 579 -17.03 10.88 -26.02
N LEU A 580 -18.03 11.77 -26.10
CA LEU A 580 -19.17 11.59 -27.00
C LEU A 580 -18.71 11.62 -28.46
N PHE A 581 -17.78 12.50 -28.81
CA PHE A 581 -17.18 12.54 -30.14
C PHE A 581 -16.54 11.20 -30.53
N VAL A 582 -15.78 10.59 -29.62
CA VAL A 582 -15.15 9.28 -29.86
C VAL A 582 -16.19 8.18 -29.98
N LYS A 583 -17.27 8.21 -29.18
CA LYS A 583 -18.40 7.27 -29.32
C LYS A 583 -19.09 7.42 -30.68
N ASN A 584 -19.29 8.64 -31.16
CA ASN A 584 -19.88 8.90 -32.47
C ASN A 584 -18.96 8.40 -33.61
N MET A 585 -17.63 8.59 -33.48
CA MET A 585 -16.67 8.03 -34.44
C MET A 585 -16.71 6.49 -34.45
N LYS A 586 -16.82 5.86 -33.28
CA LYS A 586 -17.00 4.41 -33.17
C LYS A 586 -18.25 3.94 -33.92
N ALA A 587 -19.39 4.59 -33.64
CA ALA A 587 -20.66 4.24 -34.29
C ALA A 587 -20.62 4.46 -35.82
N ALA A 588 -19.95 5.52 -36.28
CA ALA A 588 -19.74 5.78 -37.70
C ALA A 588 -18.87 4.70 -38.37
N LEU A 589 -17.79 4.26 -37.72
CA LEU A 589 -16.93 3.17 -38.19
C LEU A 589 -17.69 1.84 -38.26
N GLU A 590 -18.47 1.53 -37.24
CA GLU A 590 -19.33 0.33 -37.21
C GLU A 590 -20.44 0.37 -38.26
N SER A 591 -20.96 1.54 -38.62
CA SER A 591 -21.93 1.70 -39.72
C SER A 591 -21.27 1.43 -41.06
N LYS A 592 -20.14 2.10 -41.35
CA LYS A 592 -19.41 1.94 -42.61
C LYS A 592 -18.96 0.49 -42.86
N ARG A 593 -18.43 -0.18 -41.84
CA ARG A 593 -18.02 -1.59 -41.99
C ARG A 593 -19.20 -2.53 -42.24
N ARG A 594 -20.38 -2.21 -41.71
CA ARG A 594 -21.62 -2.95 -42.03
C ARG A 594 -22.04 -2.72 -43.48
N GLU A 595 -21.92 -1.49 -43.98
CA GLU A 595 -22.18 -1.14 -45.38
C GLU A 595 -21.22 -1.86 -46.34
N GLU A 596 -19.95 -2.01 -45.95
CA GLU A 596 -18.89 -2.63 -46.75
C GLU A 596 -18.72 -4.15 -46.52
N GLN A 597 -19.60 -4.79 -45.72
CA GLN A 597 -19.57 -6.23 -45.40
C GLN A 597 -18.25 -6.74 -44.79
N LEU A 598 -17.53 -5.89 -44.07
CA LEU A 598 -16.30 -6.25 -43.36
C LEU A 598 -16.61 -6.89 -42.00
N SER A 599 -15.81 -7.88 -41.59
CA SER A 599 -15.93 -8.51 -40.27
C SER A 599 -15.74 -7.46 -39.16
N CYS A 600 -16.80 -7.20 -38.38
CA CYS A 600 -16.67 -6.48 -37.11
C CYS A 600 -15.89 -7.36 -36.13
N LYS A 601 -14.81 -6.83 -35.55
CA LYS A 601 -14.05 -7.49 -34.48
C LYS A 601 -14.24 -6.68 -33.20
N ASP A 602 -14.19 -7.34 -32.04
CA ASP A 602 -14.44 -6.76 -30.71
C ASP A 602 -13.54 -5.57 -30.29
N LYS A 603 -12.60 -5.08 -31.12
CA LYS A 603 -11.62 -4.06 -30.76
C LYS A 603 -11.36 -3.01 -31.85
N ASP A 604 -12.42 -2.48 -32.43
CA ASP A 604 -12.32 -1.41 -33.45
C ASP A 604 -11.88 -0.06 -32.88
N VAL A 605 -12.16 0.19 -31.60
CA VAL A 605 -11.67 1.35 -30.84
C VAL A 605 -10.97 0.88 -29.58
N ILE A 606 -9.70 1.26 -29.42
CA ILE A 606 -8.90 0.96 -28.23
C ILE A 606 -8.76 2.25 -27.44
N THR A 607 -9.31 2.28 -26.22
CA THR A 607 -9.12 3.42 -25.31
C THR A 607 -7.95 3.14 -24.40
N ILE A 608 -6.97 4.05 -24.41
CA ILE A 608 -5.77 4.02 -23.59
C ILE A 608 -5.90 5.16 -22.58
N PRO A 609 -6.40 4.88 -21.38
CA PRO A 609 -6.51 5.91 -20.37
C PRO A 609 -5.16 6.17 -19.71
N ILE A 610 -4.78 7.44 -19.65
CA ILE A 610 -3.57 7.91 -18.99
C ILE A 610 -4.00 8.65 -17.72
N TYR A 611 -3.74 8.01 -16.57
CA TYR A 611 -3.99 8.55 -15.25
C TYR A 611 -2.68 8.67 -14.48
N GLY A 612 -2.42 9.81 -13.84
CA GLY A 612 -1.24 10.01 -13.00
C GLY A 612 -0.56 11.36 -13.19
N LYS A 613 0.36 11.71 -12.27
CA LYS A 613 1.11 12.99 -12.33
C LYS A 613 2.22 12.97 -13.38
N CYS A 614 2.71 11.79 -13.75
CA CYS A 614 3.79 11.56 -14.70
C CYS A 614 3.36 10.51 -15.72
N LEU A 615 3.59 10.78 -17.01
CA LEU A 615 3.36 9.83 -18.09
C LEU A 615 4.57 8.88 -18.19
N LEU A 616 4.35 7.58 -17.99
CA LEU A 616 5.35 6.56 -18.34
C LEU A 616 5.04 6.04 -19.75
N LEU A 617 5.97 6.22 -20.68
CA LEU A 617 5.83 5.74 -22.05
C LEU A 617 5.77 4.21 -22.13
N GLU A 618 6.33 3.52 -21.14
CA GLU A 618 6.33 2.06 -21.01
C GLU A 618 4.90 1.51 -20.89
N ASP A 619 4.05 2.12 -20.06
CA ASP A 619 2.66 1.70 -19.86
C ASP A 619 1.83 1.83 -21.15
N VAL A 620 2.03 2.94 -21.87
CA VAL A 620 1.36 3.18 -23.17
C VAL A 620 1.85 2.16 -24.20
N ALA A 621 3.16 1.90 -24.23
CA ALA A 621 3.75 0.92 -25.15
C ALA A 621 3.25 -0.50 -24.86
N GLU A 622 3.11 -0.90 -23.60
CA GLU A 622 2.61 -2.22 -23.21
C GLU A 622 1.17 -2.44 -23.70
N ILE A 623 0.29 -1.46 -23.47
CA ILE A 623 -1.10 -1.50 -23.96
C ILE A 623 -1.12 -1.59 -25.48
N LEU A 624 -0.33 -0.76 -26.18
CA LEU A 624 -0.25 -0.81 -27.64
C LEU A 624 0.27 -2.15 -28.16
N LEU A 625 1.27 -2.75 -27.50
CA LEU A 625 1.83 -4.06 -27.87
C LEU A 625 0.81 -5.20 -27.71
N CYS A 626 -0.05 -5.17 -26.70
CA CYS A 626 -1.15 -6.13 -26.55
C CYS A 626 -2.21 -6.02 -27.66
N HIS A 627 -2.25 -4.88 -28.35
CA HIS A 627 -3.22 -4.58 -29.40
C HIS A 627 -2.63 -4.49 -30.81
N ALA A 628 -1.32 -4.69 -30.96
CA ALA A 628 -0.64 -4.73 -32.25
C ALA A 628 -1.27 -5.79 -33.16
N GLN A 629 -1.55 -5.42 -34.42
CA GLN A 629 -2.19 -6.32 -35.39
C GLN A 629 -1.17 -7.28 -35.98
N SER A 630 -1.59 -8.53 -36.19
CA SER A 630 -0.95 -9.44 -37.12
C SER A 630 -1.04 -8.84 -38.53
N SER A 631 0.00 -9.03 -39.34
CA SER A 631 0.09 -8.53 -40.74
C SER A 631 -1.03 -9.02 -41.67
N SER A 632 -1.91 -9.90 -41.18
CA SER A 632 -3.07 -10.47 -41.86
C SER A 632 -4.39 -9.69 -41.69
N SER A 633 -4.45 -8.62 -40.89
CA SER A 633 -5.65 -7.79 -40.76
C SER A 633 -5.43 -6.37 -41.28
N GLU A 634 -5.93 -6.08 -42.47
CA GLU A 634 -5.82 -4.77 -43.15
C GLU A 634 -6.82 -3.71 -42.63
N ASN A 635 -7.64 -4.03 -41.63
CA ASN A 635 -8.71 -3.14 -41.19
C ASN A 635 -8.17 -2.03 -40.26
N GLY A 636 -8.46 -0.77 -40.60
CA GLY A 636 -8.06 0.40 -39.83
C GLY A 636 -8.77 0.51 -38.47
N ARG A 637 -8.06 0.95 -37.43
CA ARG A 637 -8.56 1.07 -36.04
C ARG A 637 -8.46 2.49 -35.52
N ILE A 638 -9.29 2.82 -34.52
CA ILE A 638 -9.20 4.09 -33.79
C ILE A 638 -8.48 3.85 -32.46
N LEU A 639 -7.36 4.55 -32.26
CA LEU A 639 -6.66 4.60 -30.98
C LEU A 639 -7.08 5.88 -30.24
N HIS A 640 -7.83 5.72 -29.15
CA HIS A 640 -8.28 6.81 -28.31
C HIS A 640 -7.39 6.93 -27.08
N ILE A 641 -6.49 7.90 -27.08
CA ILE A 641 -5.59 8.18 -25.95
C ILE A 641 -6.27 9.24 -25.07
N ASP A 642 -6.76 8.84 -23.91
CA ASP A 642 -7.48 9.74 -22.98
C ASP A 642 -6.54 10.25 -21.89
N ILE A 643 -6.28 11.55 -21.88
CA ILE A 643 -5.29 12.17 -20.98
C ILE A 643 -6.02 12.93 -19.86
N ALA A 644 -5.84 12.48 -18.62
CA ALA A 644 -6.46 13.10 -17.46
C ALA A 644 -5.80 14.43 -17.05
N TYR A 645 -6.60 15.31 -16.44
CA TYR A 645 -6.20 16.67 -16.04
C TYR A 645 -5.05 16.72 -15.01
N GLU A 646 -4.91 15.70 -14.17
CA GLU A 646 -3.94 15.67 -13.05
C GLU A 646 -2.48 15.51 -13.47
N THR A 647 -2.23 15.36 -14.77
CA THR A 647 -0.89 15.21 -15.38
C THR A 647 -0.14 16.56 -15.33
N LYS A 648 0.53 16.85 -14.20
CA LYS A 648 1.09 18.17 -13.81
C LYS A 648 2.11 18.79 -14.79
N GLN A 649 2.69 18.02 -15.71
CA GLN A 649 3.69 18.51 -16.67
C GLN A 649 3.10 19.32 -17.85
N MET A 650 1.78 19.47 -17.97
CA MET A 650 1.15 19.93 -19.22
C MET A 650 0.83 21.43 -19.37
N LYS A 651 1.24 22.33 -18.45
CA LYS A 651 0.97 23.77 -18.65
C LYS A 651 1.62 24.36 -19.91
N CYS A 652 2.82 23.88 -20.30
CA CYS A 652 3.50 24.27 -21.55
C CYS A 652 2.97 23.52 -22.79
N VAL A 653 2.21 22.44 -22.61
CA VAL A 653 1.79 21.53 -23.71
C VAL A 653 0.57 22.07 -24.47
N SER A 654 -0.24 22.95 -23.87
CA SER A 654 -1.43 23.52 -24.54
C SER A 654 -1.08 24.24 -25.86
N GLN A 655 0.08 24.90 -25.90
CA GLN A 655 0.60 25.56 -27.11
C GLN A 655 1.11 24.53 -28.13
N CYS A 656 1.81 23.48 -27.70
CA CYS A 656 2.27 22.39 -28.58
C CYS A 656 1.11 21.59 -29.20
N LEU A 657 -0.01 21.43 -28.49
CA LEU A 657 -1.18 20.74 -29.02
C LEU A 657 -1.86 21.50 -30.17
N ASN A 658 -1.56 22.79 -30.37
CA ASN A 658 -2.10 23.58 -31.48
C ASN A 658 -1.38 23.32 -32.81
N ILE A 659 -0.33 22.50 -32.79
CA ILE A 659 0.37 22.01 -33.99
C ILE A 659 -0.44 20.92 -34.70
N PHE A 660 -1.22 20.13 -33.94
CA PHE A 660 -2.03 19.04 -34.48
C PHE A 660 -3.41 19.51 -34.93
N PRO A 661 -4.05 18.84 -35.91
CA PRO A 661 -5.44 19.06 -36.27
C PRO A 661 -6.34 18.86 -35.04
N ASP A 662 -6.94 19.93 -34.54
CA ASP A 662 -7.72 19.89 -33.31
C ASP A 662 -9.22 20.10 -33.52
N ILE A 663 -9.98 19.58 -32.57
CA ILE A 663 -11.43 19.69 -32.50
C ILE A 663 -11.75 20.26 -31.13
N MET A 664 -12.49 21.37 -31.11
CA MET A 664 -12.83 22.05 -29.87
C MET A 664 -14.31 21.83 -29.53
N CYS A 665 -14.56 21.18 -28.39
CA CYS A 665 -15.90 20.93 -27.88
C CYS A 665 -16.45 22.21 -27.22
N LYS A 666 -17.60 22.69 -27.72
CA LYS A 666 -18.23 23.94 -27.27
C LYS A 666 -19.23 23.70 -26.15
N SER A 667 -19.44 24.71 -25.33
CA SER A 667 -20.51 24.73 -24.31
C SER A 667 -21.90 24.98 -24.93
N PRO A 668 -22.99 24.57 -24.26
CA PRO A 668 -24.36 24.95 -24.62
C PRO A 668 -24.54 26.42 -25.00
N ASP A 669 -24.03 27.36 -24.20
CA ASP A 669 -24.15 28.80 -24.46
C ASP A 669 -23.35 29.27 -25.67
N GLU A 670 -22.19 28.69 -25.93
CA GLU A 670 -21.43 28.95 -27.16
C GLU A 670 -22.15 28.38 -28.38
N CYS A 671 -22.71 27.17 -28.28
CA CYS A 671 -23.51 26.58 -29.34
C CYS A 671 -24.75 27.42 -29.64
N LEU A 672 -25.44 27.96 -28.63
CA LEU A 672 -26.55 28.88 -28.82
C LEU A 672 -26.14 30.14 -29.57
N ARG A 673 -24.99 30.73 -29.21
CA ARG A 673 -24.45 31.92 -29.91
C ARG A 673 -24.12 31.61 -31.38
N ILE A 674 -23.54 30.46 -31.66
CA ILE A 674 -23.22 30.00 -33.02
C ILE A 674 -24.50 29.73 -33.83
N LEU A 675 -25.49 29.05 -33.22
CA LEU A 675 -26.78 28.76 -33.87
C LEU A 675 -27.59 30.04 -34.15
N SER A 676 -27.47 31.05 -33.29
CA SER A 676 -28.18 32.34 -33.45
C SER A 676 -27.51 33.27 -34.46
N ASN A 677 -26.23 33.06 -34.77
CA ASN A 677 -25.48 33.88 -35.72
C ASN A 677 -24.41 33.04 -36.47
N PRO A 678 -24.79 32.45 -37.62
CA PRO A 678 -23.94 31.52 -38.38
C PRO A 678 -22.65 32.14 -38.94
N ASP A 679 -22.61 33.47 -39.07
CA ASP A 679 -21.47 34.22 -39.64
C ASP A 679 -20.33 34.45 -38.63
N LEU A 680 -20.49 34.03 -37.36
CA LEU A 680 -19.44 34.14 -36.35
C LEU A 680 -18.27 33.18 -36.64
N PRO A 681 -17.00 33.58 -36.38
CA PRO A 681 -15.80 32.75 -36.60
C PRO A 681 -15.76 31.42 -35.80
N GLY A 682 -16.76 31.15 -34.96
CA GLY A 682 -16.99 29.89 -34.26
C GLY A 682 -17.84 28.86 -35.03
N SER A 683 -18.35 29.15 -36.23
CA SER A 683 -19.14 28.23 -37.06
C SER A 683 -18.31 27.25 -37.91
N GLN A 684 -16.98 27.26 -37.76
CA GLN A 684 -16.08 26.36 -38.49
C GLN A 684 -16.45 24.87 -38.30
N ALA A 685 -16.31 24.07 -39.36
CA ALA A 685 -16.62 22.63 -39.41
C ALA A 685 -15.84 21.74 -38.40
N THR A 686 -14.90 22.34 -37.66
CA THR A 686 -14.06 21.71 -36.61
C THR A 686 -14.66 21.83 -35.21
N ASN A 687 -15.74 22.62 -35.01
CA ASN A 687 -16.38 22.78 -33.72
C ASN A 687 -17.54 21.79 -33.54
N LEU A 688 -17.56 21.09 -32.41
CA LEU A 688 -18.65 20.17 -32.06
C LEU A 688 -19.74 20.92 -31.29
N GLY A 689 -20.95 20.90 -31.85
CA GLY A 689 -22.13 21.56 -31.33
C GLY A 689 -23.10 20.62 -30.61
N PHE A 690 -24.38 21.01 -30.61
CA PHE A 690 -25.45 20.17 -30.07
C PHE A 690 -25.66 18.94 -30.96
N ASP A 691 -25.37 17.76 -30.41
CA ASP A 691 -25.45 16.48 -31.12
C ASP A 691 -26.87 16.13 -31.58
N ASP A 692 -27.00 15.73 -32.84
CA ASP A 692 -28.27 15.44 -33.51
C ASP A 692 -28.98 14.22 -32.92
N SER A 693 -28.23 13.19 -32.52
CA SER A 693 -28.80 11.99 -31.92
C SER A 693 -29.35 12.29 -30.52
N ILE A 694 -28.65 13.14 -29.75
CA ILE A 694 -29.12 13.59 -28.43
C ILE A 694 -30.32 14.51 -28.58
N TYR A 695 -30.31 15.45 -29.53
CA TYR A 695 -31.45 16.33 -29.79
C TYR A 695 -32.72 15.52 -30.12
N ASN A 696 -32.62 14.53 -30.99
CA ASN A 696 -33.75 13.70 -31.40
C ASN A 696 -34.16 12.67 -30.34
N SER A 697 -33.43 12.53 -29.24
CA SER A 697 -33.74 11.58 -28.19
C SER A 697 -34.98 12.01 -27.38
N GLU A 698 -35.72 11.04 -26.86
CA GLU A 698 -36.83 11.30 -25.93
C GLU A 698 -36.38 12.09 -24.70
N VAL A 699 -35.12 11.94 -24.30
CA VAL A 699 -34.51 12.60 -23.13
C VAL A 699 -34.60 14.12 -23.23
N PHE A 700 -34.41 14.68 -24.42
CA PHE A 700 -34.51 16.13 -24.64
C PHE A 700 -35.89 16.55 -25.12
N GLN A 701 -36.51 15.76 -26.00
CA GLN A 701 -37.79 16.11 -26.63
C GLN A 701 -38.97 16.13 -25.65
N ARG A 702 -39.08 15.13 -24.74
CA ARG A 702 -40.19 15.09 -23.77
C ARG A 702 -40.14 16.30 -22.82
N PRO A 703 -39.01 16.59 -22.11
CA PRO A 703 -38.89 17.81 -21.32
C PRO A 703 -39.16 19.09 -22.10
N TYR A 704 -38.57 19.23 -23.29
CA TYR A 704 -38.72 20.43 -24.12
C TYR A 704 -40.20 20.73 -24.42
N LYS A 705 -40.98 19.73 -24.84
CA LYS A 705 -42.41 19.89 -25.11
C LYS A 705 -43.22 20.38 -23.91
N TYR A 706 -42.97 19.82 -22.71
CA TYR A 706 -43.67 20.25 -21.49
C TYR A 706 -43.29 21.66 -21.05
N LEU A 707 -42.01 22.03 -21.20
CA LEU A 707 -41.52 23.37 -20.88
C LEU A 707 -42.11 24.42 -21.81
N CYS A 708 -42.17 24.16 -23.13
CA CYS A 708 -42.82 25.04 -24.08
C CYS A 708 -44.32 25.24 -23.77
N THR A 709 -45.00 24.15 -23.39
CA THR A 709 -46.42 24.20 -23.00
C THR A 709 -46.64 25.07 -21.76
N LEU A 710 -45.73 24.99 -20.79
CA LEU A 710 -45.79 25.79 -19.56
C LEU A 710 -45.59 27.29 -19.82
N GLU A 711 -44.74 27.65 -20.78
CA GLU A 711 -44.52 29.05 -21.19
C GLU A 711 -45.55 29.59 -22.20
N LYS A 712 -46.51 28.77 -22.64
CA LYS A 712 -47.45 29.11 -23.73
C LYS A 712 -46.74 29.55 -25.02
N ILE A 713 -45.58 28.97 -25.31
CA ILE A 713 -44.87 29.22 -26.56
C ILE A 713 -45.64 28.52 -27.70
N ASN A 714 -46.01 29.28 -28.74
CA ASN A 714 -46.80 28.77 -29.87
C ASN A 714 -46.12 27.55 -30.53
N SER A 715 -46.88 26.46 -30.70
CA SER A 715 -46.37 25.17 -31.16
C SER A 715 -46.01 25.08 -32.65
N GLU A 716 -46.24 26.14 -33.43
CA GLU A 716 -46.09 26.12 -34.89
C GLU A 716 -44.66 26.39 -35.38
N ASN A 717 -43.74 26.88 -34.52
CA ASN A 717 -42.33 27.15 -34.86
C ASN A 717 -41.33 26.22 -34.13
N LEU A 718 -41.78 25.08 -33.60
CA LEU A 718 -41.09 24.38 -32.49
C LEU A 718 -39.86 23.51 -32.84
N ASN A 719 -39.28 23.60 -34.04
CA ASN A 719 -38.30 22.62 -34.54
C ASN A 719 -36.85 23.11 -34.69
N GLU A 720 -36.51 24.29 -34.16
CA GLU A 720 -35.11 24.74 -34.20
C GLU A 720 -34.33 24.24 -32.98
N LYS A 721 -33.19 23.56 -33.24
CA LYS A 721 -32.25 23.10 -32.20
C LYS A 721 -31.84 24.22 -31.24
N GLY A 722 -31.79 25.46 -31.73
CA GLY A 722 -31.52 26.65 -30.95
C GLY A 722 -32.57 26.93 -29.87
N ASP A 723 -33.86 26.81 -30.21
CA ASP A 723 -34.96 27.08 -29.26
C ASP A 723 -35.06 26.00 -28.18
N CYS A 724 -34.84 24.73 -28.55
CA CYS A 724 -34.75 23.63 -27.60
C CYS A 724 -33.63 23.88 -26.58
N LEU A 725 -32.43 24.18 -27.08
CA LEU A 725 -31.28 24.44 -26.23
C LEU A 725 -31.47 25.68 -25.35
N LYS A 726 -32.09 26.75 -25.89
CA LYS A 726 -32.39 27.99 -25.18
C LYS A 726 -33.38 27.76 -24.05
N THR A 727 -34.44 27.01 -24.32
CA THR A 727 -35.48 26.67 -23.34
C THR A 727 -34.90 25.83 -22.20
N LEU A 728 -34.20 24.74 -22.53
CA LEU A 728 -33.61 23.86 -21.52
C LEU A 728 -32.55 24.57 -20.66
N THR A 729 -31.69 25.38 -21.28
CA THR A 729 -30.66 26.16 -20.56
C THR A 729 -31.29 27.14 -19.57
N ARG A 730 -32.38 27.81 -19.97
CA ARG A 730 -33.11 28.75 -19.11
C ARG A 730 -33.76 28.05 -17.90
N PHE A 731 -34.41 26.90 -18.12
CA PHE A 731 -35.08 26.16 -17.04
C PHE A 731 -34.13 25.37 -16.14
N CYS A 732 -32.96 24.96 -16.65
CA CYS A 732 -31.89 24.35 -15.86
C CYS A 732 -31.44 25.26 -14.70
N GLY A 733 -31.49 26.59 -14.90
CA GLY A 733 -31.20 27.56 -13.84
C GLY A 733 -29.72 27.66 -13.45
N ILE A 734 -28.85 26.85 -14.06
CA ILE A 734 -27.40 26.92 -13.90
C ILE A 734 -26.83 27.93 -14.93
N PRO A 735 -26.07 28.95 -14.51
CA PRO A 735 -25.44 29.89 -15.45
C PRO A 735 -24.32 29.17 -16.21
N ASN A 736 -24.34 29.29 -17.55
CA ASN A 736 -23.39 28.64 -18.46
C ASN A 736 -23.20 27.13 -18.16
N PRO A 737 -24.23 26.29 -18.31
CA PRO A 737 -24.17 24.87 -17.94
C PRO A 737 -23.25 24.08 -18.88
N THR A 738 -22.65 23.01 -18.38
CA THR A 738 -21.99 21.97 -19.21
C THR A 738 -23.03 21.09 -19.91
N TRP A 739 -22.62 20.37 -20.96
CA TRP A 739 -23.49 19.38 -21.60
C TRP A 739 -23.92 18.29 -20.62
N SER A 740 -23.04 17.87 -19.71
CA SER A 740 -23.38 16.89 -18.66
C SER A 740 -24.44 17.41 -17.68
N GLU A 741 -24.34 18.67 -17.22
CA GLU A 741 -25.35 19.25 -16.31
C GLU A 741 -26.71 19.40 -17.00
N LEU A 742 -26.71 19.86 -18.25
CA LEU A 742 -27.93 19.96 -19.05
C LEU A 742 -28.55 18.59 -19.34
N TYR A 743 -27.71 17.59 -19.61
CA TYR A 743 -28.14 16.20 -19.79
C TYR A 743 -28.74 15.62 -18.51
N HIS A 744 -28.14 15.85 -17.34
CA HIS A 744 -28.71 15.41 -16.05
C HIS A 744 -30.06 16.08 -15.78
N PHE A 745 -30.18 17.38 -16.03
CA PHE A 745 -31.44 18.11 -15.93
C PHE A 745 -32.53 17.48 -16.82
N ALA A 746 -32.22 17.30 -18.11
CA ALA A 746 -33.16 16.74 -19.09
C ALA A 746 -33.52 15.29 -18.76
N THR A 747 -32.54 14.46 -18.36
CA THR A 747 -32.75 13.04 -18.04
C THR A 747 -33.60 12.86 -16.80
N PHE A 748 -33.31 13.61 -15.73
CA PHE A 748 -34.12 13.57 -14.52
C PHE A 748 -35.57 13.99 -14.81
N LEU A 749 -35.75 15.14 -15.48
CA LEU A 749 -37.07 15.64 -15.84
C LEU A 749 -37.82 14.66 -16.74
N ASN A 750 -37.14 14.06 -17.72
CA ASN A 750 -37.71 13.07 -18.63
C ASN A 750 -38.25 11.85 -17.89
N VAL A 751 -37.48 11.27 -16.96
CA VAL A 751 -37.90 10.11 -16.16
C VAL A 751 -39.08 10.49 -15.27
N GLN A 752 -39.04 11.64 -14.62
CA GLN A 752 -40.17 12.13 -13.80
C GLN A 752 -41.41 12.42 -14.64
N LEU A 753 -41.26 12.91 -15.87
CA LEU A 753 -42.38 13.15 -16.78
C LEU A 753 -43.02 11.85 -17.26
N LYS A 754 -42.26 10.74 -17.39
CA LYS A 754 -42.85 9.41 -17.64
C LYS A 754 -43.73 8.97 -16.47
N ASP A 755 -43.27 9.18 -15.24
CA ASP A 755 -44.06 8.88 -14.03
C ASP A 755 -45.29 9.81 -13.91
N PHE A 756 -45.14 11.07 -14.31
CA PHE A 756 -46.24 12.04 -14.40
C PHE A 756 -47.30 11.65 -15.45
N GLU A 757 -46.89 11.16 -16.62
CA GLU A 757 -47.81 10.71 -17.70
C GLU A 757 -48.59 9.44 -17.30
N THR A 758 -48.00 8.60 -16.46
CA THR A 758 -48.62 7.34 -16.00
C THR A 758 -49.47 7.50 -14.75
N SER A 759 -49.25 8.55 -13.94
CA SER A 759 -49.99 8.78 -12.70
C SER A 759 -51.47 9.09 -12.92
N ASP A 760 -52.34 8.49 -12.11
CA ASP A 760 -53.78 8.72 -12.16
C ASP A 760 -54.17 10.17 -11.82
N TYR A 761 -53.39 10.86 -10.97
CA TYR A 761 -53.67 12.24 -10.53
C TYR A 761 -53.33 13.30 -11.57
N CYS A 762 -52.52 12.96 -12.58
CA CYS A 762 -52.05 13.89 -13.60
C CYS A 762 -52.85 13.77 -14.91
N LYS A 763 -53.86 12.88 -14.96
CA LYS A 763 -54.80 12.73 -16.07
C LYS A 763 -55.74 13.92 -16.15
N ASP A 764 -56.19 14.26 -17.35
CA ASP A 764 -56.97 15.49 -17.58
C ASP A 764 -58.33 15.49 -16.87
N PHE A 765 -58.93 14.31 -16.64
CA PHE A 765 -60.16 14.17 -15.85
C PHE A 765 -60.03 14.66 -14.39
N VAL A 766 -58.85 14.53 -13.77
CA VAL A 766 -58.62 14.97 -12.38
C VAL A 766 -58.57 16.50 -12.28
N GLN A 767 -58.33 17.22 -13.37
CA GLN A 767 -58.35 18.69 -13.37
C GLN A 767 -59.73 19.27 -13.04
N GLU A 768 -60.81 18.52 -13.27
CA GLU A 768 -62.17 18.93 -12.89
C GLU A 768 -62.36 18.95 -11.37
N TYR A 769 -61.68 18.06 -10.63
CA TYR A 769 -61.79 17.92 -9.18
C TYR A 769 -60.68 18.68 -8.42
N LEU A 770 -59.47 18.73 -8.98
CA LEU A 770 -58.30 19.40 -8.41
C LEU A 770 -57.67 20.34 -9.45
N PRO A 771 -58.33 21.49 -9.73
CA PRO A 771 -57.86 22.43 -10.76
C PRO A 771 -56.49 23.00 -10.38
N GLY A 772 -55.55 22.91 -11.32
CA GLY A 772 -54.18 23.40 -11.16
C GLY A 772 -53.20 22.41 -10.53
N PHE A 773 -53.64 21.22 -10.09
CA PHE A 773 -52.74 20.20 -9.51
C PHE A 773 -51.64 19.74 -10.48
N LYS A 774 -52.03 19.48 -11.74
CA LYS A 774 -51.11 19.10 -12.81
C LYS A 774 -49.99 20.13 -13.01
N ASN A 775 -50.31 21.42 -12.92
CA ASN A 775 -49.34 22.51 -13.04
C ASN A 775 -48.43 22.60 -11.80
N PHE A 776 -49.00 22.44 -10.60
CA PHE A 776 -48.24 22.35 -9.35
C PHE A 776 -47.18 21.24 -9.42
N VAL A 777 -47.57 20.02 -9.80
CA VAL A 777 -46.64 18.89 -9.91
C VAL A 777 -45.56 19.18 -10.96
N LEU A 778 -45.94 19.66 -12.15
CA LEU A 778 -44.99 19.96 -13.21
C LEU A 778 -43.94 21.00 -12.79
N ARG A 779 -44.36 22.10 -12.14
CA ARG A 779 -43.45 23.13 -11.60
C ARG A 779 -42.53 22.56 -10.53
N PHE A 780 -43.05 21.71 -9.65
CA PHE A 780 -42.27 21.02 -8.64
C PHE A 780 -41.22 20.08 -9.25
N LEU A 781 -41.58 19.30 -10.28
CA LEU A 781 -40.63 18.42 -10.98
C LEU A 781 -39.50 19.21 -11.65
N ILE A 782 -39.81 20.38 -12.22
CA ILE A 782 -38.78 21.29 -12.74
C ILE A 782 -37.85 21.75 -11.62
N GLN A 783 -38.40 22.11 -10.45
CA GLN A 783 -37.61 22.52 -9.30
C GLN A 783 -36.71 21.39 -8.78
N MET A 784 -37.19 20.15 -8.72
CA MET A 784 -36.38 18.97 -8.41
C MET A 784 -35.29 18.73 -9.45
N SER A 785 -35.62 18.89 -10.73
CA SER A 785 -34.67 18.66 -11.83
C SER A 785 -33.45 19.59 -11.72
N LYS A 786 -33.65 20.83 -11.23
CA LYS A 786 -32.54 21.74 -10.92
C LYS A 786 -31.63 21.19 -9.83
N ASP A 787 -32.19 20.66 -8.73
CA ASP A 787 -31.41 20.06 -7.63
C ASP A 787 -30.54 18.89 -8.12
N PHE A 788 -31.10 18.01 -8.94
CA PHE A 788 -30.37 16.83 -9.47
C PHE A 788 -29.36 17.18 -10.57
N ALA A 789 -29.56 18.29 -11.30
CA ALA A 789 -28.62 18.79 -12.29
C ALA A 789 -27.37 19.43 -11.66
N MET A 790 -27.53 20.07 -10.50
CA MET A 790 -26.42 20.72 -9.79
C MET A 790 -25.43 19.70 -9.23
N ARG A 791 -24.14 20.05 -9.31
CA ARG A 791 -23.04 19.32 -8.66
C ARG A 791 -22.77 19.95 -7.29
N SER A 792 -22.53 19.12 -6.28
CA SER A 792 -22.14 19.56 -4.93
C SER A 792 -20.63 19.82 -4.78
N LEU A 793 -19.84 19.69 -5.85
CA LEU A 793 -18.38 19.85 -5.86
C LEU A 793 -17.95 21.13 -6.59
N ASN A 794 -16.99 21.84 -6.00
CA ASN A 794 -16.25 22.91 -6.67
C ASN A 794 -15.01 22.32 -7.34
N MET A 795 -14.96 22.31 -8.68
CA MET A 795 -13.77 21.89 -9.41
C MET A 795 -12.73 23.03 -9.42
N SER A 796 -11.45 22.70 -9.29
CA SER A 796 -10.36 23.70 -9.28
C SER A 796 -10.28 24.56 -10.56
N GLU A 797 -10.79 24.03 -11.68
CA GLU A 797 -10.90 24.71 -12.98
C GLU A 797 -11.88 25.90 -13.00
N GLU A 798 -12.68 26.05 -11.93
CA GLU A 798 -13.77 27.02 -11.77
C GLU A 798 -13.49 27.97 -10.59
N SER A 799 -12.21 28.13 -10.22
CA SER A 799 -11.81 29.11 -9.21
C SER A 799 -12.12 30.55 -9.66
N PRO A 800 -12.41 31.50 -8.74
CA PRO A 800 -12.89 32.84 -9.09
C PRO A 800 -11.88 33.57 -9.98
N ASN A 801 -10.57 33.40 -9.70
CA ASN A 801 -9.48 33.96 -10.48
C ASN A 801 -9.42 33.42 -11.92
N GLN A 802 -9.70 32.13 -12.12
CA GLN A 802 -9.75 31.55 -13.47
C GLN A 802 -11.03 31.94 -14.23
N MET A 803 -12.13 32.23 -13.53
CA MET A 803 -13.40 32.66 -14.14
C MET A 803 -13.40 34.15 -14.52
N LEU A 804 -12.76 35.01 -13.72
CA LEU A 804 -12.55 36.44 -14.02
C LEU A 804 -11.68 36.63 -15.28
N GLN A 805 -10.63 35.82 -15.44
CA GLN A 805 -9.78 35.84 -16.65
C GLN A 805 -10.50 35.37 -17.92
N ARG A 806 -11.70 34.78 -17.81
CA ARG A 806 -12.47 34.16 -18.92
C ARG A 806 -13.69 34.98 -19.36
N GLY A 807 -13.84 36.23 -18.89
CA GLY A 807 -14.81 37.19 -19.43
C GLY A 807 -16.20 37.20 -18.79
N MET A 808 -16.39 36.60 -17.60
CA MET A 808 -17.59 36.87 -16.79
C MET A 808 -17.51 38.28 -16.20
N LYS A 809 -18.48 39.14 -16.54
CA LYS A 809 -18.42 40.59 -16.33
C LYS A 809 -18.91 41.07 -14.96
N SER A 810 -19.43 40.22 -14.09
CA SER A 810 -19.97 40.66 -12.79
C SER A 810 -19.52 39.78 -11.63
N GLU A 811 -18.98 40.43 -10.59
CA GLU A 811 -18.61 39.84 -9.30
C GLU A 811 -19.81 39.14 -8.64
N THR A 812 -21.02 39.69 -8.85
CA THR A 812 -22.29 39.14 -8.36
C THR A 812 -22.71 37.79 -8.98
N ASP A 813 -22.33 37.50 -10.23
CA ASP A 813 -22.64 36.20 -10.85
C ASP A 813 -21.68 35.10 -10.37
N ILE A 814 -20.45 35.48 -10.02
CA ILE A 814 -19.44 34.58 -9.43
C ILE A 814 -19.85 34.21 -7.99
N GLU A 815 -20.24 35.21 -7.18
CA GLU A 815 -20.79 34.97 -5.84
C GLU A 815 -22.04 34.09 -5.89
N ARG A 816 -22.98 34.34 -6.82
CA ARG A 816 -24.17 33.49 -7.01
C ARG A 816 -23.82 32.05 -7.41
N MET A 817 -22.80 31.82 -8.24
CA MET A 817 -22.36 30.46 -8.59
C MET A 817 -21.77 29.71 -7.39
N TYR A 818 -20.98 30.39 -6.56
CA TYR A 818 -20.48 29.83 -5.30
C TYR A 818 -21.60 29.58 -4.30
N ASP A 819 -22.59 30.47 -4.24
CA ASP A 819 -23.77 30.34 -3.39
C ASP A 819 -24.72 29.21 -3.83
N MET A 820 -24.74 28.83 -5.12
CA MET A 820 -25.53 27.72 -5.65
C MET A 820 -24.85 26.35 -5.45
N ARG A 821 -23.51 26.29 -5.37
CA ARG A 821 -22.72 25.05 -5.25
C ARG A 821 -22.37 24.74 -3.79
N ARG A 822 -23.42 24.68 -2.98
CA ARG A 822 -23.38 24.43 -1.54
C ARG A 822 -23.19 22.95 -1.20
N THR A 823 -22.63 22.67 -0.02
CA THR A 823 -22.63 21.31 0.53
C THR A 823 -24.07 20.87 0.76
N TRP A 824 -24.31 19.56 0.73
CA TRP A 824 -25.64 18.96 0.92
C TRP A 824 -26.38 19.56 2.12
N GLU A 825 -25.68 19.83 3.23
CA GLU A 825 -26.30 20.34 4.47
C GLU A 825 -26.83 21.78 4.36
N THR A 826 -26.35 22.55 3.39
CA THR A 826 -26.70 23.97 3.24
C THR A 826 -27.60 24.25 2.04
N SER A 827 -27.89 23.22 1.26
CA SER A 827 -28.76 23.24 0.08
C SER A 827 -30.18 22.75 0.42
N PRO A 828 -31.21 23.39 -0.14
CA PRO A 828 -32.58 22.92 0.04
C PRO A 828 -32.85 21.72 -0.88
N HIS A 829 -33.43 20.66 -0.30
CA HIS A 829 -33.74 19.40 -1.01
C HIS A 829 -35.24 19.08 -0.90
N PRO A 830 -36.10 19.74 -1.71
CA PRO A 830 -37.53 19.50 -1.76
C PRO A 830 -37.84 18.31 -2.68
N TYR A 831 -38.46 17.26 -2.15
CA TYR A 831 -38.74 16.05 -2.94
C TYR A 831 -40.24 15.74 -3.03
N LEU A 832 -40.66 15.42 -4.24
CA LEU A 832 -41.96 14.89 -4.62
C LEU A 832 -41.69 13.62 -5.43
N PHE A 833 -42.08 12.47 -4.90
CA PHE A 833 -41.90 11.20 -5.58
C PHE A 833 -43.24 10.59 -5.93
N PHE A 834 -43.36 10.13 -7.17
CA PHE A 834 -44.43 9.20 -7.56
C PHE A 834 -44.11 7.83 -6.95
N ASN A 835 -45.06 7.28 -6.21
CA ASN A 835 -44.90 5.95 -5.64
C ASN A 835 -45.11 4.89 -6.73
N ASN A 836 -44.57 3.68 -6.51
CA ASN A 836 -44.64 2.60 -7.51
C ASN A 836 -46.05 2.06 -7.76
N ASP A 837 -47.04 2.48 -6.95
CA ASP A 837 -48.45 2.18 -7.18
C ASP A 837 -49.09 3.08 -8.25
N HIS A 838 -48.40 4.14 -8.70
CA HIS A 838 -48.89 5.19 -9.60
C HIS A 838 -50.17 5.93 -9.10
N GLN A 839 -50.57 5.66 -7.85
CA GLN A 839 -51.78 6.14 -7.20
C GLN A 839 -51.50 7.00 -5.97
N THR A 840 -50.25 7.03 -5.47
CA THR A 840 -49.90 7.88 -4.35
C THR A 840 -48.61 8.65 -4.64
N MET A 841 -48.43 9.76 -3.92
CA MET A 841 -47.24 10.60 -3.98
C MET A 841 -46.67 10.79 -2.58
N THR A 842 -45.35 10.84 -2.49
CA THR A 842 -44.64 11.11 -1.25
C THR A 842 -43.99 12.49 -1.32
N PHE A 843 -44.32 13.34 -0.36
CA PHE A 843 -43.75 14.68 -0.21
C PHE A 843 -42.75 14.69 0.95
N LEU A 844 -41.55 15.22 0.73
CA LEU A 844 -40.50 15.25 1.74
C LEU A 844 -39.67 16.54 1.65
N GLY A 845 -39.39 17.14 2.80
CA GLY A 845 -38.33 18.13 2.90
C GLY A 845 -38.68 19.58 2.61
N PHE A 846 -39.96 19.90 2.46
CA PHE A 846 -40.45 21.26 2.22
C PHE A 846 -41.73 21.50 3.02
N PHE A 847 -42.18 22.76 3.03
CA PHE A 847 -43.53 23.12 3.45
C PHE A 847 -44.06 24.24 2.56
N ILE A 848 -45.39 24.39 2.52
CA ILE A 848 -46.05 25.46 1.76
C ILE A 848 -46.58 26.50 2.75
N GLU A 849 -46.19 27.76 2.56
CA GLU A 849 -46.65 28.85 3.42
C GLU A 849 -48.15 29.14 3.22
N ARG A 850 -48.91 29.25 4.30
CA ARG A 850 -50.38 29.40 4.25
C ARG A 850 -50.88 30.74 3.71
N THR A 851 -50.06 31.78 3.75
CA THR A 851 -50.46 33.15 3.36
C THR A 851 -50.14 33.44 1.90
N SER A 852 -48.93 33.06 1.46
CA SER A 852 -48.40 33.37 0.13
C SER A 852 -48.43 32.18 -0.83
N TYR A 853 -48.69 30.95 -0.34
CA TYR A 853 -48.62 29.71 -1.11
C TYR A 853 -47.26 29.51 -1.81
N ASN A 854 -46.20 30.03 -1.18
CA ASN A 854 -44.82 29.83 -1.60
C ASN A 854 -44.31 28.45 -1.14
N LEU A 855 -43.50 27.80 -1.98
CA LEU A 855 -42.72 26.62 -1.62
C LEU A 855 -41.50 27.05 -0.81
N MET A 856 -41.39 26.59 0.43
CA MET A 856 -40.28 26.90 1.32
C MET A 856 -39.55 25.64 1.79
N ASP A 857 -38.23 25.74 1.92
CA ASP A 857 -37.43 24.67 2.48
C ASP A 857 -37.64 24.52 3.98
N HIS A 858 -37.73 23.28 4.46
CA HIS A 858 -38.05 23.02 5.87
C HIS A 858 -36.94 23.48 6.84
N GLN A 859 -35.67 23.37 6.43
CA GLN A 859 -34.50 23.66 7.28
C GLN A 859 -34.08 25.13 7.22
N THR A 860 -33.87 25.65 6.02
CA THR A 860 -33.34 27.01 5.77
C THR A 860 -34.42 28.08 5.76
N LYS A 861 -35.70 27.69 5.69
CA LYS A 861 -36.87 28.58 5.51
C LYS A 861 -36.76 29.51 4.29
N ARG A 862 -35.89 29.18 3.31
CA ARG A 862 -35.75 29.93 2.06
C ARG A 862 -36.91 29.61 1.12
N ILE A 863 -37.35 30.63 0.38
CA ILE A 863 -38.35 30.48 -0.68
C ILE A 863 -37.67 29.81 -1.88
N LEU A 864 -38.14 28.62 -2.25
CA LEU A 864 -37.65 27.85 -3.39
C LEU A 864 -38.41 28.22 -4.66
N GLU A 865 -39.73 28.37 -4.54
CA GLU A 865 -40.58 28.78 -5.64
C GLU A 865 -41.77 29.61 -5.14
N ARG A 866 -42.05 30.72 -5.83
CA ARG A 866 -43.16 31.62 -5.46
C ARG A 866 -44.47 31.15 -6.08
N ASN A 867 -45.57 31.28 -5.32
CA ASN A 867 -46.93 30.94 -5.76
C ASN A 867 -46.99 29.58 -6.46
N ILE A 868 -46.46 28.52 -5.84
CA ILE A 868 -46.36 27.20 -6.49
C ILE A 868 -47.75 26.59 -6.74
N MET A 869 -48.71 26.92 -5.89
CA MET A 869 -50.11 26.52 -6.02
C MET A 869 -51.07 27.66 -5.65
N THR A 870 -52.35 27.50 -6.00
CA THR A 870 -53.42 28.42 -5.61
C THR A 870 -53.97 28.04 -4.22
N GLY A 871 -54.59 29.00 -3.53
CA GLY A 871 -55.24 28.74 -2.24
C GLY A 871 -56.37 27.71 -2.32
N ASN A 872 -57.12 27.70 -3.42
CA ASN A 872 -58.17 26.70 -3.67
C ASN A 872 -57.61 25.28 -3.79
N LEU A 873 -56.44 25.14 -4.43
CA LEU A 873 -55.78 23.84 -4.51
C LEU A 873 -55.23 23.41 -3.14
N TYR A 874 -54.66 24.33 -2.37
CA TYR A 874 -54.15 24.06 -1.02
C TYR A 874 -55.27 23.56 -0.07
N THR A 875 -56.43 24.23 -0.08
CA THR A 875 -57.58 23.80 0.74
C THR A 875 -58.16 22.48 0.26
N ALA A 876 -58.22 22.26 -1.06
CA ALA A 876 -58.68 20.99 -1.62
C ALA A 876 -57.76 19.82 -1.23
N LEU A 877 -56.43 19.97 -1.33
CA LEU A 877 -55.47 18.92 -0.96
C LEU A 877 -55.53 18.59 0.53
N ASN A 878 -55.62 19.60 1.40
CA ASN A 878 -55.82 19.38 2.83
C ASN A 878 -57.15 18.69 3.14
N GLY A 879 -58.23 19.03 2.41
CA GLY A 879 -59.54 18.40 2.54
C GLY A 879 -59.54 16.91 2.14
N HIS A 880 -58.68 16.52 1.20
CA HIS A 880 -58.47 15.11 0.80
C HIS A 880 -57.43 14.39 1.68
N GLY A 881 -56.97 14.99 2.77
CA GLY A 881 -56.03 14.38 3.71
C GLY A 881 -54.58 14.31 3.23
N VAL A 882 -54.21 15.05 2.17
CA VAL A 882 -52.82 15.11 1.68
C VAL A 882 -52.01 16.00 2.63
N ASN A 883 -51.18 15.39 3.46
CA ASN A 883 -50.35 16.15 4.40
C ASN A 883 -49.08 16.70 3.73
N LEU A 884 -49.17 17.92 3.19
CA LEU A 884 -48.05 18.64 2.57
C LEU A 884 -47.05 19.24 3.60
N SER A 885 -47.28 19.04 4.91
CA SER A 885 -46.46 19.61 5.99
C SER A 885 -46.14 18.58 7.07
N GLU A 886 -46.06 17.30 6.69
CA GLU A 886 -45.75 16.21 7.62
C GLU A 886 -44.30 16.31 8.12
N GLU A 887 -44.13 16.29 9.43
CA GLU A 887 -42.80 16.27 10.07
C GLU A 887 -42.29 14.83 10.13
N PHE A 888 -41.52 14.44 9.11
CA PHE A 888 -41.03 13.07 8.93
C PHE A 888 -40.28 12.54 10.17
N ASP A 889 -39.52 13.40 10.87
CA ASP A 889 -38.74 12.98 12.04
C ASP A 889 -39.60 12.49 13.21
N HIS A 890 -40.86 12.94 13.33
CA HIS A 890 -41.80 12.52 14.37
C HIS A 890 -42.59 11.25 14.03
N LEU A 891 -42.43 10.69 12.83
CA LEU A 891 -43.06 9.43 12.45
C LEU A 891 -42.45 8.24 13.20
N LYS A 892 -43.27 7.22 13.45
CA LYS A 892 -42.77 5.96 13.99
C LYS A 892 -41.84 5.27 12.99
N ARG A 893 -40.88 4.51 13.48
CA ARG A 893 -39.88 3.78 12.66
C ARG A 893 -40.52 2.96 11.53
N GLY A 894 -41.57 2.19 11.84
CA GLY A 894 -42.27 1.39 10.85
C GLY A 894 -42.88 2.23 9.72
N ASP A 895 -43.44 3.40 10.03
CA ASP A 895 -44.01 4.29 9.02
C ASP A 895 -42.93 4.98 8.17
N LYS A 896 -41.76 5.28 8.77
CA LYS A 896 -40.58 5.77 8.04
C LYS A 896 -40.07 4.72 7.03
N ILE A 897 -39.95 3.47 7.44
CA ILE A 897 -39.56 2.35 6.57
C ILE A 897 -40.59 2.13 5.47
N ARG A 898 -41.89 2.13 5.81
CA ARG A 898 -42.98 1.98 4.83
C ARG A 898 -42.88 3.04 3.75
N LYS A 899 -42.82 4.33 4.12
CA LYS A 899 -42.70 5.43 3.15
C LYS A 899 -41.48 5.27 2.24
N LEU A 900 -40.33 4.89 2.80
CA LEU A 900 -39.11 4.65 2.03
C LEU A 900 -39.29 3.48 1.04
N CYS A 901 -39.84 2.36 1.49
CA CYS A 901 -40.14 1.20 0.65
C CYS A 901 -41.17 1.52 -0.45
N THR A 902 -42.19 2.32 -0.15
CA THR A 902 -43.23 2.73 -1.11
C THR A 902 -42.64 3.56 -2.25
N VAL A 903 -41.74 4.51 -1.95
CA VAL A 903 -41.03 5.29 -2.98
C VAL A 903 -40.08 4.41 -3.79
N MET A 904 -39.33 3.51 -3.13
CA MET A 904 -38.35 2.65 -3.78
C MET A 904 -38.97 1.44 -4.51
N GLY A 905 -40.29 1.22 -4.39
CA GLY A 905 -41.00 0.10 -5.00
C GLY A 905 -40.67 -1.27 -4.38
N ILE A 906 -40.41 -1.32 -3.08
CA ILE A 906 -40.06 -2.53 -2.32
C ILE A 906 -41.34 -3.11 -1.70
N LYS A 907 -41.67 -4.36 -2.06
CA LYS A 907 -42.93 -5.03 -1.65
C LYS A 907 -42.90 -5.61 -0.24
N GLU A 908 -41.75 -6.07 0.24
CA GLU A 908 -41.59 -6.62 1.59
C GLU A 908 -41.06 -5.55 2.55
N GLU A 909 -41.90 -5.06 3.45
CA GLU A 909 -41.50 -4.13 4.52
C GLU A 909 -40.64 -4.87 5.57
N TYR A 910 -39.33 -4.59 5.60
CA TYR A 910 -38.40 -5.11 6.61
C TYR A 910 -37.39 -4.03 6.99
N ASP A 911 -36.99 -3.99 8.26
CA ASP A 911 -35.97 -3.06 8.75
C ASP A 911 -34.59 -3.75 8.77
N PRO A 912 -33.66 -3.40 7.86
CA PRO A 912 -32.39 -4.10 7.72
C PRO A 912 -31.38 -3.82 8.84
N ASP A 913 -31.49 -2.65 9.49
CA ASP A 913 -30.67 -2.28 10.64
C ASP A 913 -31.49 -1.37 11.57
N PRO A 914 -32.11 -1.93 12.62
CA PRO A 914 -32.86 -1.16 13.61
C PRO A 914 -32.04 -0.11 14.35
N THR A 915 -30.71 -0.23 14.35
CA THR A 915 -29.81 0.71 15.02
C THR A 915 -29.39 1.88 14.13
N TYR A 916 -29.73 1.86 12.83
CA TYR A 916 -29.48 2.98 11.93
C TYR A 916 -30.63 4.00 12.01
N GLU A 917 -30.32 5.24 12.39
CA GLU A 917 -31.34 6.28 12.56
C GLU A 917 -31.81 6.87 11.23
N LEU A 918 -33.13 6.76 10.96
CA LEU A 918 -33.78 7.36 9.79
C LEU A 918 -34.29 8.76 10.13
N THR A 919 -33.36 9.70 10.16
CA THR A 919 -33.67 11.13 10.14
C THR A 919 -34.16 11.56 8.76
N THR A 920 -34.90 12.67 8.66
CA THR A 920 -35.29 13.29 7.39
C THR A 920 -34.10 13.47 6.44
N ASP A 921 -32.93 13.88 6.95
CA ASP A 921 -31.72 14.08 6.15
C ASP A 921 -31.19 12.76 5.55
N ASN A 922 -30.97 11.73 6.38
CA ASN A 922 -30.56 10.40 5.93
C ASN A 922 -31.53 9.82 4.88
N VAL A 923 -32.84 10.02 5.05
CA VAL A 923 -33.85 9.55 4.08
C VAL A 923 -33.78 10.34 2.78
N LYS A 924 -33.64 11.67 2.83
CA LYS A 924 -33.40 12.49 1.63
C LYS A 924 -32.15 12.02 0.87
N LYS A 925 -31.05 11.74 1.57
CA LYS A 925 -29.80 11.22 0.98
C LYS A 925 -30.02 9.87 0.29
N ILE A 926 -30.70 8.93 0.95
CA ILE A 926 -31.03 7.61 0.37
C ILE A 926 -31.88 7.78 -0.90
N LEU A 927 -32.93 8.61 -0.84
CA LEU A 927 -33.83 8.84 -1.96
C LEU A 927 -33.13 9.57 -3.11
N ALA A 928 -32.24 10.52 -2.82
CA ALA A 928 -31.44 11.19 -3.85
C ALA A 928 -30.48 10.23 -4.55
N ILE A 929 -29.82 9.33 -3.82
CA ILE A 929 -28.96 8.28 -4.41
C ILE A 929 -29.80 7.35 -5.28
N TYR A 930 -30.93 6.85 -4.76
CA TYR A 930 -31.85 5.99 -5.50
C TYR A 930 -32.34 6.64 -6.79
N MET A 931 -32.74 7.91 -6.74
CA MET A 931 -33.24 8.65 -7.89
C MET A 931 -32.17 8.96 -8.92
N ARG A 932 -30.93 9.24 -8.49
CA ARG A 932 -29.80 9.37 -9.40
C ARG A 932 -29.58 8.08 -10.18
N PHE A 933 -29.60 6.91 -9.52
CA PHE A 933 -29.52 5.63 -10.22
C PHE A 933 -30.70 5.37 -11.17
N ARG A 934 -31.94 5.65 -10.73
CA ARG A 934 -33.14 5.51 -11.57
C ARG A 934 -33.08 6.37 -12.83
N CYS A 935 -32.37 7.49 -12.77
CA CYS A 935 -32.18 8.42 -13.89
C CYS A 935 -30.85 8.26 -14.63
N ASP A 936 -30.07 7.21 -14.36
CA ASP A 936 -28.73 7.01 -14.95
C ASP A 936 -27.77 8.21 -14.76
N ILE A 937 -27.87 8.86 -13.59
CA ILE A 937 -27.00 9.95 -13.17
C ILE A 937 -25.93 9.38 -12.23
N PRO A 938 -24.63 9.57 -12.53
CA PRO A 938 -23.55 9.08 -11.67
C PRO A 938 -23.63 9.62 -10.24
N VAL A 939 -23.27 8.77 -9.27
CA VAL A 939 -23.31 9.10 -7.85
C VAL A 939 -21.90 9.14 -7.26
N ILE A 940 -21.47 10.32 -6.83
CA ILE A 940 -20.22 10.50 -6.06
C ILE A 940 -20.59 11.01 -4.68
N ILE A 941 -20.25 10.26 -3.64
CA ILE A 941 -20.48 10.65 -2.25
C ILE A 941 -19.14 11.02 -1.61
N MET A 942 -18.96 12.30 -1.28
CA MET A 942 -17.78 12.84 -0.62
C MET A 942 -18.12 13.33 0.79
N GLY A 943 -17.20 13.19 1.74
CA GLY A 943 -17.33 13.76 3.07
C GLY A 943 -16.35 13.16 4.07
N GLU A 944 -16.23 13.76 5.25
CA GLU A 944 -15.22 13.37 6.24
C GLU A 944 -15.33 11.90 6.71
N THR A 945 -14.22 11.34 7.21
CA THR A 945 -14.24 10.00 7.81
C THR A 945 -15.12 10.01 9.06
N GLY A 946 -16.06 9.07 9.17
CA GLY A 946 -17.01 9.02 10.29
C GLY A 946 -18.38 9.62 10.00
N SER A 947 -18.59 10.31 8.87
CA SER A 947 -19.90 10.90 8.51
C SER A 947 -21.00 9.88 8.12
N GLY A 948 -20.76 8.59 8.30
CA GLY A 948 -21.79 7.55 8.08
C GLY A 948 -22.06 7.15 6.62
N LYS A 949 -21.34 7.69 5.62
CA LYS A 949 -21.53 7.39 4.18
C LYS A 949 -21.67 5.90 3.86
N THR A 950 -20.70 5.09 4.27
CA THR A 950 -20.72 3.64 4.02
C THR A 950 -21.89 2.94 4.72
N ARG A 951 -22.27 3.40 5.91
CA ARG A 951 -23.39 2.83 6.66
C ARG A 951 -24.74 3.16 6.00
N LEU A 952 -24.90 4.38 5.49
CA LEU A 952 -26.06 4.80 4.72
C LEU A 952 -26.25 3.96 3.46
N VAL A 953 -25.17 3.76 2.69
CA VAL A 953 -25.22 2.94 1.46
C VAL A 953 -25.51 1.47 1.80
N LYS A 954 -24.86 0.91 2.83
CA LYS A 954 -25.15 -0.45 3.31
C LYS A 954 -26.61 -0.63 3.70
N PHE A 955 -27.18 0.35 4.42
CA PHE A 955 -28.60 0.34 4.80
C PHE A 955 -29.50 0.32 3.56
N MET A 956 -29.26 1.20 2.59
CA MET A 956 -30.02 1.26 1.34
C MET A 956 -29.94 -0.04 0.53
N CYS A 957 -28.75 -0.62 0.36
CA CYS A 957 -28.57 -1.89 -0.35
C CYS A 957 -29.26 -3.05 0.38
N ALA A 958 -29.12 -3.13 1.70
CA ALA A 958 -29.78 -4.16 2.51
C ALA A 958 -31.31 -4.06 2.44
N LEU A 959 -31.85 -2.85 2.32
CA LEU A 959 -33.28 -2.62 2.11
C LEU A 959 -33.75 -3.15 0.73
N GLN A 960 -32.93 -3.03 -0.33
CA GLN A 960 -33.26 -3.48 -1.69
C GLN A 960 -33.03 -4.99 -1.96
N ASN A 961 -32.08 -5.62 -1.28
CA ASN A 961 -31.51 -6.96 -1.59
C ASN A 961 -32.44 -8.19 -1.41
N LYS A 962 -33.76 -8.02 -1.36
CA LYS A 962 -34.73 -9.13 -1.44
C LYS A 962 -35.50 -9.21 -2.77
N LYS A 963 -35.23 -8.35 -3.75
CA LYS A 963 -35.64 -8.63 -5.13
C LYS A 963 -34.86 -9.84 -5.65
N SER A 964 -35.57 -10.89 -6.06
CA SER A 964 -35.02 -11.92 -6.96
C SER A 964 -34.36 -11.21 -8.13
N MET A 965 -33.04 -11.34 -8.27
CA MET A 965 -32.30 -10.77 -9.40
C MET A 965 -32.91 -11.29 -10.70
N THR A 966 -33.66 -10.45 -11.40
CA THR A 966 -34.01 -10.68 -12.81
C THR A 966 -32.78 -10.32 -13.64
N LYS A 967 -32.51 -11.12 -14.68
CA LYS A 967 -31.29 -11.11 -15.51
C LYS A 967 -30.95 -9.78 -16.23
N ASP A 968 -31.69 -8.70 -16.01
CA ASP A 968 -31.53 -7.41 -16.69
C ASP A 968 -30.94 -6.29 -15.79
N ASP A 969 -30.59 -6.56 -14.53
CA ASP A 969 -29.95 -5.54 -13.68
C ASP A 969 -28.45 -5.43 -14.00
N HIS A 970 -28.09 -4.33 -14.66
CA HIS A 970 -26.72 -3.92 -14.98
C HIS A 970 -25.81 -3.89 -13.74
N ASN A 971 -24.55 -4.32 -13.89
CA ASN A 971 -23.50 -4.07 -12.89
C ASN A 971 -23.46 -2.58 -12.52
N VAL A 972 -23.40 -2.27 -11.23
CA VAL A 972 -23.32 -0.88 -10.73
C VAL A 972 -21.90 -0.35 -10.94
N ASP A 973 -21.58 0.08 -12.16
CA ASP A 973 -20.29 0.70 -12.52
C ASP A 973 -20.26 2.23 -12.26
N SER A 974 -21.33 2.81 -11.70
CA SER A 974 -21.60 4.26 -11.68
C SER A 974 -21.59 4.93 -10.30
N MET A 975 -21.00 4.29 -9.28
CA MET A 975 -20.92 4.83 -7.91
C MET A 975 -19.48 4.90 -7.37
N ILE A 976 -19.10 6.07 -6.83
CA ILE A 976 -17.81 6.26 -6.15
C ILE A 976 -18.06 6.84 -4.74
N ILE A 977 -17.45 6.24 -3.72
CA ILE A 977 -17.46 6.74 -2.35
C ILE A 977 -16.05 7.27 -2.04
N MET A 978 -15.93 8.58 -1.90
CA MET A 978 -14.66 9.27 -1.65
C MET A 978 -14.56 9.75 -0.20
N LYS A 979 -13.32 9.78 0.31
CA LYS A 979 -12.98 10.38 1.60
C LYS A 979 -12.82 11.88 1.47
#